data_AF-A0A157S5J2-F1
#
_entry.id   AF-A0A157S5J2-F1
#
_cell.length_a   1.000
_cell.length_b   1.000
_cell.length_c   1.000
_cell.angle_alpha   90.00
_cell.angle_beta   90.00
_cell.angle_gamma   90.00
#
_symmetry.space_group_name_H-M   'P 1'
#
loop_
_entity.id
_entity.type
_entity.pdbx_description
1 polymer ?
#
loop_
_entity_poly.entity_id
_entity_poly.type
_entity_poly.pdbx_seq_one_letter_code
_entity_poly.pdbx_strand_id
1 'polypeptide(L)'
;MSTERLKTLVIRNFRSLRGEVVVPLDAQVVLVHGTNGMGKTSVLSALELALTGKIAHLAADGDGYRSYLTTLETGGGSIELTTTGPLREGARTKGTLDFSDTTFKPTPLLDAAEARFFAERCYLPQATLGKLLELYDDRGTGSTSPLTQFVKELLGLDPLDALVDGLFPAFNVTRIRNLVPAYRRLESLRTSLVQERDRISQSIRTTEQSRDTRASALTVTLAGLAMPNPITVDPATDIEALRTQLESERSEERALADLGGARSHITGLRERWRSLPTADADHDRAASERVEAIAAEALRMWRTGVGKELGELIATLRIQFSDIPEMDDGPEEARAFASRRAEAESARADSLVKTSNAAAEKVKALNTTVQRATARIGELNDALASGAKDARSLASALAGVAPHVEGDICPVCNRNFAEQDAGSLSAHIAAKIASLTSEAGRLQALSTERAEESTRLAAAQRDLLSATSGQLGAEEQADLTVRALQMADAAQRLKQMVPIAEQGRRLTTEARNARDAVAAARRLNEMSRSLVPEIEQIVQSVTGTPASNFETIDEALAGAERLVNERNRAAEAVLAARVRALSELDLYAKDRAQIEVLKGELEATKKRLAAVERAAVEVDTDREYAKKVSGAAGRVRAGIVKKVFNTSLNKVWRDLFVRLAPSEQFVPQFQLPTEDDGKVEAVLETLHRSGKTSGTPGAMLSQGNLNTAALTLFLALHLSVPSRFPWLVLDDPIQSMDDVHIAQFAALLRTLAKGMGRQLIVAVHERALFDYLSLELSPSFPGDSLIAVEITRNFDGNVVATPASFAYHEDHLVAA
;
A
#
# COMPACT_ATOMS: atom_id res chain seq x y z
N MET A 1 22.91 49.07 20.72
CA MET A 1 22.63 49.49 19.34
C MET A 1 23.98 49.77 18.71
N SER A 2 24.25 49.24 17.51
CA SER A 2 25.52 49.50 16.83
C SER A 2 25.57 50.98 16.41
N THR A 3 26.63 51.69 16.81
CA THR A 3 26.92 53.08 16.42
C THR A 3 27.80 53.14 15.18
N GLU A 4 28.12 51.98 14.59
CA GLU A 4 29.08 51.86 13.50
C GLU A 4 28.51 52.47 12.22
N ARG A 5 29.30 53.37 11.64
CA ARG A 5 29.01 54.06 10.38
C ARG A 5 29.69 53.36 9.20
N LEU A 6 29.04 53.44 8.04
CA LEU A 6 29.68 53.23 6.75
C LEU A 6 30.76 54.30 6.58
N LYS A 7 31.97 53.88 6.19
CA LYS A 7 33.16 54.74 6.19
C LYS A 7 33.58 55.17 4.79
N THR A 8 33.79 54.22 3.89
CA THR A 8 34.27 54.51 2.53
C THR A 8 33.80 53.44 1.56
N LEU A 9 33.32 53.86 0.40
CA LEU A 9 32.95 53.02 -0.74
C LEU A 9 33.90 53.30 -1.91
N VAL A 10 34.59 52.28 -2.39
CA VAL A 10 35.49 52.33 -3.56
C VAL A 10 34.88 51.49 -4.67
N ILE A 11 34.71 52.07 -5.85
CA ILE A 11 34.06 51.43 -6.99
C ILE A 11 34.99 51.51 -8.19
N ARG A 12 35.19 50.40 -8.90
CA ARG A 12 35.96 50.35 -10.14
C ARG A 12 35.12 49.71 -11.24
N ASN A 13 34.97 50.40 -12.38
CA ASN A 13 34.37 49.89 -13.62
C ASN A 13 33.01 49.18 -13.43
N PHE A 14 32.09 49.84 -12.71
CA PHE A 14 30.79 49.27 -12.34
C PHE A 14 29.64 50.01 -13.03
N ARG A 15 28.87 49.29 -13.84
CA ARG A 15 27.74 49.81 -14.64
C ARG A 15 28.17 51.06 -15.42
N SER A 16 27.59 52.21 -15.11
CA SER A 16 27.89 53.49 -15.76
C SER A 16 29.15 54.20 -15.23
N LEU A 17 29.78 53.66 -14.17
CA LEU A 17 30.94 54.23 -13.48
C LEU A 17 32.24 53.68 -14.06
N ARG A 18 32.80 54.38 -15.05
CA ARG A 18 34.11 54.06 -15.64
C ARG A 18 35.23 54.64 -14.77
N GLY A 19 36.26 53.84 -14.49
CA GLY A 19 37.40 54.24 -13.66
C GLY A 19 37.20 53.94 -12.17
N GLU A 20 38.09 54.48 -11.32
CA GLU A 20 38.02 54.36 -9.86
C GLU A 20 37.31 55.55 -9.25
N VAL A 21 36.25 55.29 -8.50
CA VAL A 21 35.44 56.29 -7.78
C VAL A 21 35.49 55.98 -6.29
N VAL A 22 35.98 56.94 -5.50
CA VAL A 22 36.04 56.83 -4.04
C VAL A 22 35.01 57.78 -3.43
N VAL A 23 34.04 57.22 -2.71
CA VAL A 23 32.96 57.95 -2.06
C VAL A 23 33.17 57.87 -0.54
N PRO A 24 33.52 58.97 0.14
CA PRO A 24 33.59 58.99 1.59
C PRO A 24 32.17 58.99 2.17
N LEU A 25 31.93 58.10 3.14
CA LEU A 25 30.62 57.90 3.77
C LEU A 25 30.64 58.22 5.27
N ASP A 26 31.80 58.51 5.85
CA ASP A 26 31.99 58.70 7.30
C ASP A 26 31.44 60.05 7.82
N ALA A 27 30.14 60.22 7.68
CA ALA A 27 29.37 61.33 8.22
C ALA A 27 27.97 60.86 8.60
N GLN A 28 27.34 61.56 9.53
CA GLN A 28 25.94 61.34 9.90
C GLN A 28 24.98 61.53 8.73
N VAL A 29 25.23 62.51 7.85
CA VAL A 29 24.49 62.72 6.60
C VAL A 29 25.43 62.70 5.41
N VAL A 30 25.12 61.91 4.39
CA VAL A 30 25.82 61.87 3.12
C VAL A 30 24.82 62.18 2.01
N LEU A 31 25.06 63.26 1.28
CA LEU A 31 24.26 63.64 0.12
C LEU A 31 25.05 63.35 -1.15
N VAL A 32 24.42 62.67 -2.11
CA VAL A 32 25.05 62.31 -3.38
C VAL A 32 24.28 62.97 -4.52
N HIS A 33 24.93 63.86 -5.27
CA HIS A 33 24.37 64.54 -6.43
C HIS A 33 25.02 64.09 -7.73
N GLY A 34 24.25 64.16 -8.80
CA GLY A 34 24.68 63.98 -10.18
C GLY A 34 23.48 64.14 -11.09
N THR A 35 23.65 64.59 -12.32
CA THR A 35 22.52 64.65 -13.26
C THR A 35 22.09 63.24 -13.68
N ASN A 36 20.95 63.12 -14.38
CA ASN A 36 20.48 61.81 -14.85
C ASN A 36 21.51 61.16 -15.78
N GLY A 37 21.80 59.87 -15.56
CA GLY A 37 22.83 59.13 -16.30
C GLY A 37 24.28 59.30 -15.79
N MET A 38 24.53 60.11 -14.77
CA MET A 38 25.89 60.30 -14.20
C MET A 38 26.34 59.19 -13.25
N GLY A 39 25.45 58.25 -12.89
CA GLY A 39 25.80 57.07 -12.11
C GLY A 39 25.45 57.10 -10.62
N LYS A 40 24.61 58.04 -10.15
CA LYS A 40 24.08 58.08 -8.77
C LYS A 40 23.52 56.74 -8.29
N THR A 41 22.53 56.21 -9.02
CA THR A 41 21.93 54.90 -8.77
C THR A 41 22.98 53.78 -8.82
N SER A 42 24.02 53.92 -9.66
CA SER A 42 25.12 52.95 -9.70
C SER A 42 25.98 53.00 -8.43
N VAL A 43 26.18 54.17 -7.82
CA VAL A 43 26.87 54.28 -6.52
C VAL A 43 26.07 53.59 -5.41
N LEU A 44 24.76 53.84 -5.34
CA LEU A 44 23.91 53.19 -4.32
C LEU A 44 23.70 51.69 -4.59
N SER A 45 23.64 51.27 -5.86
CA SER A 45 23.63 49.85 -6.22
C SER A 45 24.94 49.16 -5.82
N ALA A 46 26.09 49.83 -5.95
CA ALA A 46 27.38 49.30 -5.51
C ALA A 46 27.42 49.18 -3.98
N LEU A 47 26.85 50.15 -3.26
CA LEU A 47 26.70 50.10 -1.81
C LEU A 47 25.84 48.90 -1.38
N GLU A 48 24.66 48.73 -1.98
CA GLU A 48 23.78 47.58 -1.72
C GLU A 48 24.54 46.28 -1.97
N LEU A 49 25.22 46.17 -3.11
CA LEU A 49 25.91 44.96 -3.53
C LEU A 49 27.09 44.59 -2.62
N ALA A 50 27.83 45.57 -2.11
CA ALA A 50 28.89 45.35 -1.13
C ALA A 50 28.35 44.93 0.25
N LEU A 51 27.16 45.39 0.60
CA LEU A 51 26.50 45.04 1.87
C LEU A 51 25.85 43.66 1.82
N THR A 52 25.07 43.36 0.78
CA THR A 52 24.16 42.21 0.72
C THR A 52 24.63 41.11 -0.23
N GLY A 53 25.55 41.41 -1.14
CA GLY A 53 26.03 40.49 -2.18
C GLY A 53 25.10 40.37 -3.39
N LYS A 54 23.96 41.07 -3.42
CA LYS A 54 23.02 41.10 -4.55
C LYS A 54 22.28 42.44 -4.66
N ILE A 55 21.83 42.79 -5.86
CA ILE A 55 20.92 43.93 -6.06
C ILE A 55 19.49 43.40 -6.06
N ALA A 56 18.70 43.69 -5.03
CA ALA A 56 17.43 43.01 -4.78
C ALA A 56 16.42 43.13 -5.94
N HIS A 57 16.30 44.32 -6.52
CA HIS A 57 15.35 44.59 -7.61
C HIS A 57 15.78 44.02 -8.97
N LEU A 58 17.08 43.79 -9.20
CA LEU A 58 17.59 43.18 -10.44
C LEU A 58 17.68 41.66 -10.34
N ALA A 59 17.88 41.13 -9.13
CA ALA A 59 17.88 39.70 -8.87
C ALA A 59 16.48 39.06 -8.95
N ALA A 60 15.42 39.88 -9.00
CA ALA A 60 14.04 39.42 -9.10
C ALA A 60 13.79 38.59 -10.38
N ASP A 61 14.45 38.94 -11.49
CA ASP A 61 14.34 38.26 -12.79
C ASP A 61 15.45 37.20 -12.99
N GLY A 62 16.13 36.80 -11.92
CA GLY A 62 17.24 35.83 -11.91
C GLY A 62 18.64 36.46 -11.92
N ASP A 63 19.67 35.62 -12.00
CA ASP A 63 21.07 36.05 -11.90
C ASP A 63 21.65 36.63 -13.21
N GLY A 64 20.83 36.74 -14.26
CA GLY A 64 21.24 37.25 -15.57
C GLY A 64 21.73 38.71 -15.54
N TYR A 65 21.35 39.51 -14.55
CA TYR A 65 21.82 40.90 -14.45
C TYR A 65 23.33 41.01 -14.19
N ARG A 66 23.96 39.93 -13.68
CA ARG A 66 25.39 39.91 -13.31
C ARG A 66 26.31 40.13 -14.51
N SER A 67 25.90 39.71 -15.72
CA SER A 67 26.66 39.92 -16.96
C SER A 67 26.66 41.37 -17.44
N TYR A 68 25.82 42.24 -16.88
CA TYR A 68 25.69 43.65 -17.27
C TYR A 68 26.24 44.61 -16.19
N LEU A 69 27.00 44.09 -15.22
CA LEU A 69 27.61 44.90 -14.16
C LEU A 69 28.94 45.53 -14.59
N THR A 70 29.65 44.95 -15.55
CA THR A 70 30.90 45.49 -16.09
C THR A 70 30.64 46.71 -16.97
N THR A 71 31.42 47.78 -16.79
CA THR A 71 31.38 48.93 -17.71
C THR A 71 31.87 48.49 -19.11
N LEU A 72 31.22 49.01 -20.16
CA LEU A 72 31.60 48.74 -21.55
C LEU A 72 33.10 48.97 -21.77
N GLU A 73 33.75 48.09 -22.53
CA GLU A 73 35.19 48.15 -22.87
C GLU A 73 36.16 47.99 -21.68
N THR A 74 35.71 47.41 -20.57
CA THR A 74 36.57 47.08 -19.42
C THR A 74 36.57 45.57 -19.15
N GLY A 75 37.71 44.99 -18.76
CA GLY A 75 37.86 43.55 -18.53
C GLY A 75 37.30 43.04 -17.19
N GLY A 76 36.72 43.92 -16.38
CA GLY A 76 36.22 43.64 -15.04
C GLY A 76 36.26 44.86 -14.13
N GLY A 77 35.69 44.70 -12.94
CA GLY A 77 35.57 45.74 -11.92
C GLY A 77 35.59 45.17 -10.51
N SER A 78 35.67 46.08 -9.54
CA SER A 78 35.70 45.73 -8.12
C SER A 78 34.93 46.76 -7.30
N ILE A 79 34.27 46.30 -6.23
CA ILE A 79 33.65 47.16 -5.23
C ILE A 79 34.20 46.81 -3.86
N GLU A 80 34.50 47.83 -3.07
CA GLU A 80 34.94 47.70 -1.68
C GLU A 80 34.19 48.69 -0.80
N LEU A 81 33.61 48.20 0.30
CA LEU A 81 32.94 49.00 1.32
C LEU A 81 33.55 48.71 2.68
N THR A 82 33.84 49.76 3.45
CA THR A 82 34.39 49.65 4.81
C THR A 82 33.47 50.29 5.84
N THR A 83 33.48 49.77 7.07
CA THR A 83 32.84 50.38 8.24
C THR A 83 33.86 50.93 9.22
N THR A 84 33.42 51.81 10.11
CA THR A 84 34.23 52.37 11.21
C THR A 84 34.66 51.32 12.25
N GLY A 85 33.86 50.26 12.41
CA GLY A 85 34.13 49.11 13.26
C GLY A 85 33.20 47.92 12.95
N PRO A 86 33.37 46.77 13.63
CA PRO A 86 32.56 45.58 13.40
C PRO A 86 31.15 45.76 14.00
N LEU A 87 30.12 45.42 13.22
CA LEU A 87 28.71 45.57 13.64
C LEU A 87 28.33 44.74 14.87
N ARG A 88 29.00 43.60 15.06
CA ARG A 88 28.91 42.69 16.20
C ARG A 88 30.27 42.02 16.39
N GLU A 89 30.50 41.44 17.56
CA GLU A 89 31.74 40.71 17.84
C GLU A 89 31.96 39.59 16.80
N GLY A 90 33.10 39.61 16.12
CA GLY A 90 33.44 38.68 15.03
C GLY A 90 32.84 38.99 13.65
N ALA A 91 32.05 40.06 13.48
CA ALA A 91 31.57 40.47 12.16
C ALA A 91 32.67 41.11 11.30
N ARG A 92 32.47 41.04 9.98
CA ARG A 92 33.34 41.70 9.00
C ARG A 92 33.23 43.22 9.11
N THR A 93 34.33 43.91 8.85
CA THR A 93 34.40 45.39 8.75
C THR A 93 34.54 45.85 7.30
N LYS A 94 34.63 44.91 6.36
CA LYS A 94 34.82 45.15 4.94
C LYS A 94 33.99 44.18 4.11
N GLY A 95 33.23 44.73 3.16
CA GLY A 95 32.55 43.98 2.10
C GLY A 95 33.27 44.21 0.77
N THR A 96 33.53 43.14 0.02
CA THR A 96 34.20 43.22 -1.29
C THR A 96 33.45 42.44 -2.34
N LEU A 97 33.61 42.87 -3.59
CA LEU A 97 33.13 42.13 -4.75
C LEU A 97 34.12 42.33 -5.90
N ASP A 98 34.55 41.23 -6.50
CA ASP A 98 35.25 41.23 -7.79
C ASP A 98 34.34 40.63 -8.86
N PHE A 99 34.23 41.30 -10.00
CA PHE A 99 33.38 40.87 -11.11
C PHE A 99 34.02 41.09 -12.48
N SER A 100 33.68 40.22 -13.42
CA SER A 100 33.99 40.29 -14.85
C SER A 100 32.92 39.52 -15.62
N ASP A 101 33.00 39.50 -16.95
CA ASP A 101 32.03 38.81 -17.81
C ASP A 101 31.94 37.29 -17.54
N THR A 102 32.95 36.72 -16.89
CA THR A 102 33.05 35.29 -16.58
C THR A 102 33.11 34.98 -15.08
N THR A 103 33.28 36.01 -14.23
CA THR A 103 33.58 35.80 -12.80
C THR A 103 32.73 36.73 -11.94
N PHE A 104 32.17 36.21 -10.85
CA PHE A 104 31.42 37.02 -9.87
C PHE A 104 31.67 36.47 -8.46
N LYS A 105 32.43 37.21 -7.64
CA LYS A 105 32.91 36.75 -6.32
C LYS A 105 32.51 37.72 -5.20
N PRO A 106 31.25 37.68 -4.71
CA PRO A 106 30.80 38.53 -3.62
C PRO A 106 31.31 38.02 -2.27
N THR A 107 31.90 38.92 -1.50
CA THR A 107 32.19 38.76 -0.07
C THR A 107 31.42 39.86 0.68
N PRO A 108 30.09 39.68 0.88
CA PRO A 108 29.26 40.72 1.47
C PRO A 108 29.66 41.02 2.92
N LEU A 109 29.40 42.27 3.33
CA LEU A 109 29.61 42.70 4.71
C LEU A 109 28.59 42.04 5.66
N LEU A 110 27.33 41.93 5.24
CA LEU A 110 26.22 41.41 6.05
C LEU A 110 26.02 39.90 5.81
N ASP A 111 25.59 39.18 6.85
CA ASP A 111 25.10 37.81 6.67
C ASP A 111 23.74 37.78 5.94
N ALA A 112 23.24 36.60 5.59
CA ALA A 112 22.00 36.49 4.80
C ALA A 112 20.76 37.09 5.50
N ALA A 113 20.66 36.99 6.83
CA ALA A 113 19.52 37.52 7.58
C ALA A 113 19.63 39.05 7.75
N GLU A 114 20.84 39.53 7.99
CA GLU A 114 21.21 40.95 8.06
C GLU A 114 21.02 41.65 6.72
N ALA A 115 21.45 41.02 5.62
CA ALA A 115 21.29 41.50 4.25
C ALA A 115 19.82 41.63 3.85
N ARG A 116 18.98 40.64 4.21
CA ARG A 116 17.53 40.70 4.00
C ARG A 116 16.91 41.87 4.79
N PHE A 117 17.30 42.03 6.06
CA PHE A 117 16.81 43.14 6.88
C PHE A 117 17.19 44.50 6.26
N PHE A 118 18.44 44.66 5.80
CA PHE A 118 18.91 45.89 5.17
C PHE A 118 18.12 46.22 3.88
N ALA A 119 17.98 45.25 2.97
CA ALA A 119 17.31 45.45 1.69
C ALA A 119 15.81 45.82 1.87
N GLU A 120 15.14 45.27 2.89
CA GLU A 120 13.71 45.51 3.10
C GLU A 120 13.41 46.78 3.92
N ARG A 121 14.34 47.25 4.76
CA ARG A 121 14.05 48.27 5.80
C ARG A 121 15.05 49.43 5.87
N CYS A 122 16.21 49.31 5.26
CA CYS A 122 17.27 50.32 5.34
C CYS A 122 17.63 50.92 3.99
N TYR A 123 17.30 50.27 2.87
CA TYR A 123 17.54 50.78 1.53
C TYR A 123 16.22 50.94 0.75
N LEU A 124 15.99 52.14 0.22
CA LEU A 124 14.89 52.43 -0.69
C LEU A 124 15.45 52.70 -2.09
N PRO A 125 15.35 51.73 -3.02
CA PRO A 125 15.76 51.92 -4.41
C PRO A 125 14.81 52.83 -5.18
N GLN A 126 15.35 53.58 -6.14
CA GLN A 126 14.56 54.49 -7.00
C GLN A 126 13.43 53.76 -7.75
N ALA A 127 13.69 52.54 -8.23
CA ALA A 127 12.76 51.76 -9.04
C ALA A 127 11.56 51.18 -8.24
N THR A 128 11.69 51.10 -6.91
CA THR A 128 10.71 50.41 -6.06
C THR A 128 9.66 51.38 -5.52
N LEU A 129 9.96 52.66 -5.33
CA LEU A 129 9.07 53.63 -4.67
C LEU A 129 7.65 53.67 -5.27
N GLY A 130 7.54 53.88 -6.59
CA GLY A 130 6.23 53.99 -7.27
C GLY A 130 5.46 52.66 -7.35
N LYS A 131 6.16 51.53 -7.27
CA LYS A 131 5.57 50.17 -7.34
C LYS A 131 5.35 49.54 -5.98
N LEU A 132 5.85 50.14 -4.90
CA LEU A 132 5.88 49.54 -3.56
C LEU A 132 4.47 49.26 -3.04
N LEU A 133 3.53 50.18 -3.26
CA LEU A 133 2.12 49.97 -2.88
C LEU A 133 1.41 48.97 -3.79
N GLU A 134 1.73 48.94 -5.09
CA GLU A 134 1.19 47.95 -6.04
C GLU A 134 1.68 46.53 -5.72
N LEU A 135 2.98 46.37 -5.42
CA LEU A 135 3.60 45.11 -4.98
C LEU A 135 3.00 44.57 -3.68
N TYR A 136 2.46 45.44 -2.83
CA TYR A 136 1.79 45.05 -1.59
C TYR A 136 0.28 44.83 -1.74
N ASP A 137 -0.36 45.45 -2.74
CA ASP A 137 -1.81 45.29 -3.04
C ASP A 137 -2.11 44.14 -4.03
N ASP A 138 -1.09 43.54 -4.66
CA ASP A 138 -1.30 42.50 -5.68
C ASP A 138 -1.99 41.24 -5.11
N ARG A 139 -3.25 41.02 -5.55
CA ARG A 139 -4.16 39.96 -5.07
C ARG A 139 -4.05 38.66 -5.89
N GLY A 140 -2.91 38.45 -6.56
CA GLY A 140 -2.68 37.34 -7.47
C GLY A 140 -2.55 35.98 -6.76
N THR A 141 -3.64 35.19 -6.78
CA THR A 141 -3.67 33.71 -6.72
C THR A 141 -2.96 33.02 -5.53
N GLY A 142 -3.75 32.67 -4.51
CA GLY A 142 -3.61 31.37 -3.85
C GLY A 142 -2.36 31.10 -3.01
N SER A 143 -1.72 32.10 -2.41
CA SER A 143 -0.94 31.98 -1.17
C SER A 143 -0.69 33.39 -0.62
N THR A 144 -0.53 33.53 0.69
CA THR A 144 -0.42 34.80 1.45
C THR A 144 0.31 35.92 0.69
N SER A 145 -0.32 37.11 0.57
CA SER A 145 0.28 38.31 -0.03
C SER A 145 1.70 38.56 0.51
N PRO A 146 2.66 39.06 -0.32
CA PRO A 146 4.01 39.40 0.13
C PRO A 146 4.02 40.34 1.34
N LEU A 147 3.05 41.25 1.42
CA LEU A 147 2.83 42.12 2.58
C LEU A 147 2.46 41.29 3.82
N THR A 148 1.53 40.35 3.67
CA THR A 148 1.10 39.47 4.75
C THR A 148 2.25 38.61 5.28
N GLN A 149 3.05 38.03 4.38
CA GLN A 149 4.23 37.26 4.77
C GLN A 149 5.27 38.15 5.46
N PHE A 150 5.54 39.33 4.90
CA PHE A 150 6.46 40.30 5.48
C PHE A 150 6.03 40.73 6.89
N VAL A 151 4.72 40.95 7.12
CA VAL A 151 4.21 41.31 8.45
C VAL A 151 4.19 40.11 9.41
N LYS A 152 3.94 38.89 8.94
CA LYS A 152 4.06 37.68 9.78
C LYS A 152 5.48 37.47 10.29
N GLU A 153 6.47 37.63 9.40
CA GLU A 153 7.89 37.59 9.74
C GLU A 153 8.27 38.73 10.70
N LEU A 154 7.76 39.94 10.46
CA LEU A 154 7.96 41.11 11.32
C LEU A 154 7.53 40.86 12.76
N LEU A 155 6.40 40.18 12.92
CA LEU A 155 5.74 39.93 14.20
C LEU A 155 6.20 38.63 14.86
N GLY A 156 7.03 37.83 14.18
CA GLY A 156 7.49 36.53 14.68
C GLY A 156 6.35 35.53 14.88
N LEU A 157 5.32 35.57 14.02
CA LEU A 157 4.13 34.74 14.17
C LEU A 157 4.32 33.31 13.66
N ASP A 158 5.34 33.04 12.86
CA ASP A 158 5.54 31.74 12.22
C ASP A 158 5.58 30.54 13.21
N PRO A 159 6.26 30.62 14.37
CA PRO A 159 6.23 29.54 15.35
C PRO A 159 4.85 29.33 15.99
N LEU A 160 4.08 30.42 16.16
CA LEU A 160 2.73 30.37 16.72
C LEU A 160 1.74 29.81 15.70
N ASP A 161 1.84 30.22 14.43
CA ASP A 161 1.05 29.68 13.33
C ASP A 161 1.35 28.19 13.13
N ALA A 162 2.63 27.78 13.19
CA ALA A 162 3.02 26.37 13.13
C ALA A 162 2.41 25.53 14.26
N LEU A 163 2.34 26.07 15.49
CA LEU A 163 1.69 25.40 16.62
C LEU A 163 0.17 25.32 16.46
N VAL A 164 -0.49 26.40 16.03
CA VAL A 164 -1.94 26.43 15.83
C VAL A 164 -2.35 25.49 14.70
N ASP A 165 -1.72 25.61 13.53
CA ASP A 165 -2.03 24.80 12.35
C ASP A 165 -1.65 23.34 12.55
N GLY A 166 -0.49 23.09 13.18
CA GLY A 166 0.02 21.74 13.44
C GLY A 166 -0.80 20.95 14.46
N LEU A 167 -1.38 21.64 15.46
CA LEU A 167 -2.23 21.00 16.49
C LEU A 167 -3.72 21.05 16.14
N PHE A 168 -4.11 21.71 15.06
CA PHE A 168 -5.50 21.78 14.60
C PHE A 168 -6.19 20.40 14.41
N PRO A 169 -5.50 19.34 13.95
CA PRO A 169 -6.10 18.00 13.89
C PRO A 169 -6.62 17.49 15.24
N ALA A 170 -6.08 17.95 16.38
CA ALA A 170 -6.54 17.54 17.72
C ALA A 170 -8.02 17.89 17.98
N PHE A 171 -8.59 18.88 17.27
CA PHE A 171 -9.99 19.25 17.42
C PHE A 171 -10.96 18.28 16.72
N ASN A 172 -10.52 17.54 15.70
CA ASN A 172 -11.36 16.67 14.89
C ASN A 172 -10.78 15.25 14.78
N VAL A 173 -11.46 14.29 15.40
CA VAL A 173 -11.04 12.87 15.45
C VAL A 173 -10.86 12.27 14.04
N THR A 174 -11.68 12.67 13.07
CA THR A 174 -11.56 12.21 11.68
C THR A 174 -10.23 12.60 11.05
N ARG A 175 -9.69 13.77 11.40
CA ARG A 175 -8.38 14.23 10.90
C ARG A 175 -7.24 13.46 11.56
N ILE A 176 -7.35 13.17 12.85
CA ILE A 176 -6.40 12.33 13.59
C ILE A 176 -6.32 10.93 12.96
N ARG A 177 -7.44 10.34 12.56
CA ARG A 177 -7.48 9.04 11.85
C ARG A 177 -6.67 9.03 10.55
N ASN A 178 -6.53 10.17 9.89
CA ASN A 178 -5.77 10.28 8.64
C ASN A 178 -4.29 10.57 8.92
N LEU A 179 -4.00 11.39 9.94
CA LEU A 179 -2.64 11.76 10.32
C LEU A 179 -1.89 10.61 11.01
N VAL A 180 -2.60 9.84 11.85
CA VAL A 180 -2.02 8.78 12.69
C VAL A 180 -2.75 7.45 12.44
N PRO A 181 -2.27 6.61 11.50
CA PRO A 181 -2.88 5.31 11.23
C PRO A 181 -2.95 4.37 12.44
N ALA A 182 -2.05 4.55 13.41
CA ALA A 182 -2.07 3.80 14.68
C ALA A 182 -3.34 4.07 15.51
N TYR A 183 -3.89 5.30 15.48
CA TYR A 183 -5.13 5.64 16.16
C TYR A 183 -6.33 4.89 15.57
N ARG A 184 -6.41 4.83 14.23
CA ARG A 184 -7.44 4.04 13.53
C ARG A 184 -7.35 2.56 13.88
N ARG A 185 -6.13 2.01 13.97
CA ARG A 185 -5.89 0.63 14.42
C ARG A 185 -6.37 0.41 15.84
N LEU A 186 -6.08 1.32 16.77
CA LEU A 186 -6.54 1.26 18.16
C LEU A 186 -8.08 1.23 18.25
N GLU A 187 -8.78 2.11 17.53
CA GLU A 187 -10.26 2.11 17.48
C GLU A 187 -10.80 0.78 16.93
N SER A 188 -10.25 0.30 15.81
CA SER A 188 -10.68 -0.97 15.21
C SER A 188 -10.44 -2.17 16.14
N LEU A 189 -9.30 -2.18 16.84
CA LEU A 189 -8.94 -3.22 17.79
C LEU A 189 -9.89 -3.20 18.99
N ARG A 190 -10.21 -2.01 19.52
CA ARG A 190 -11.19 -1.86 20.61
C ARG A 190 -12.54 -2.43 20.19
N THR A 191 -13.07 -2.04 19.02
CA THR A 191 -14.35 -2.56 18.52
C THR A 191 -14.31 -4.07 18.33
N SER A 192 -13.23 -4.60 17.75
CA SER A 192 -13.06 -6.04 17.54
C SER A 192 -13.05 -6.82 18.86
N LEU A 193 -12.31 -6.35 19.87
CA LEU A 193 -12.23 -7.00 21.18
C LEU A 193 -13.56 -6.96 21.94
N VAL A 194 -14.33 -5.87 21.81
CA VAL A 194 -15.69 -5.78 22.37
C VAL A 194 -16.61 -6.83 21.73
N GLN A 195 -16.59 -6.93 20.39
CA GLN A 195 -17.39 -7.93 19.67
C GLN A 195 -16.97 -9.37 20.01
N GLU A 196 -15.66 -9.62 20.14
CA GLU A 196 -15.09 -10.92 20.51
C GLU A 196 -15.51 -11.33 21.93
N ARG A 197 -15.38 -10.42 22.90
CA ARG A 197 -15.86 -10.62 24.28
C ARG A 197 -17.34 -11.00 24.30
N ASP A 198 -18.17 -10.27 23.55
CA ASP A 198 -19.62 -10.49 23.54
C ASP A 198 -19.99 -11.83 22.89
N ARG A 199 -19.31 -12.21 21.80
CA ARG A 199 -19.46 -13.53 21.15
C ARG A 199 -19.05 -14.68 22.07
N ILE A 200 -17.89 -14.59 22.71
CA ILE A 200 -17.42 -15.63 23.65
C ILE A 200 -18.39 -15.75 24.82
N SER A 201 -18.86 -14.62 25.37
CA SER A 201 -19.86 -14.60 26.45
C SER A 201 -21.18 -15.27 26.04
N GLN A 202 -21.62 -15.06 24.80
CA GLN A 202 -22.81 -15.73 24.26
C GLN A 202 -22.57 -17.24 24.08
N SER A 203 -21.40 -17.64 23.56
CA SER A 203 -21.02 -19.04 23.40
C SER A 203 -21.02 -19.79 24.75
N ILE A 204 -20.47 -19.16 25.80
CA ILE A 204 -20.48 -19.73 27.16
C ILE A 204 -21.91 -20.00 27.60
N ARG A 205 -22.82 -19.03 27.46
CA ARG A 205 -24.23 -19.19 27.86
C ARG A 205 -24.91 -20.33 27.11
N THR A 206 -24.68 -20.46 25.80
CA THR A 206 -25.27 -21.53 25.00
C THR A 206 -24.72 -22.91 25.37
N THR A 207 -23.43 -23.01 25.67
CA THR A 207 -22.81 -24.28 26.10
C THR A 207 -23.24 -24.64 27.53
N GLU A 208 -23.38 -23.66 28.43
CA GLU A 208 -23.93 -23.88 29.78
C GLU A 208 -25.37 -24.41 29.72
N GLN A 209 -26.23 -23.83 28.88
CA GLN A 209 -27.59 -24.34 28.68
C GLN A 209 -27.60 -25.76 28.12
N SER A 210 -26.70 -26.06 27.16
CA SER A 210 -26.57 -27.41 26.58
C SER A 210 -26.11 -28.42 27.63
N ARG A 211 -25.10 -28.07 28.43
CA ARG A 211 -24.61 -28.86 29.57
C ARG A 211 -25.74 -29.18 30.55
N ASP A 212 -26.55 -28.19 30.93
CA ASP A 212 -27.62 -28.38 31.92
C ASP A 212 -28.75 -29.26 31.39
N THR A 213 -29.05 -29.15 30.09
CA THR A 213 -29.99 -30.03 29.40
C THR A 213 -29.48 -31.48 29.40
N ARG A 214 -28.19 -31.69 29.10
CA ARG A 214 -27.55 -33.02 29.15
C ARG A 214 -27.49 -33.59 30.55
N ALA A 215 -27.19 -32.78 31.57
CA ALA A 215 -27.18 -33.22 32.96
C ALA A 215 -28.55 -33.79 33.37
N SER A 216 -29.62 -33.10 32.95
CA SER A 216 -30.99 -33.54 33.21
C SER A 216 -31.32 -34.85 32.48
N ALA A 217 -30.95 -34.96 31.20
CA ALA A 217 -31.16 -36.18 30.40
C ALA A 217 -30.37 -37.39 30.94
N LEU A 218 -29.13 -37.16 31.37
CA LEU A 218 -28.26 -38.17 31.95
C LEU A 218 -28.82 -38.65 33.30
N THR A 219 -29.29 -37.74 34.15
CA THR A 219 -29.94 -38.07 35.43
C THR A 219 -31.17 -38.97 35.22
N VAL A 220 -32.01 -38.68 34.23
CA VAL A 220 -33.17 -39.51 33.88
C VAL A 220 -32.74 -40.90 33.39
N THR A 221 -31.70 -40.96 32.55
CA THR A 221 -31.20 -42.23 31.99
C THR A 221 -30.58 -43.10 33.09
N LEU A 222 -29.83 -42.51 34.02
CA LEU A 222 -29.24 -43.21 35.17
C LEU A 222 -30.30 -43.76 36.14
N ALA A 223 -31.42 -43.04 36.33
CA ALA A 223 -32.53 -43.52 37.15
C ALA A 223 -33.17 -44.81 36.59
N GLY A 224 -33.11 -45.02 35.27
CA GLY A 224 -33.62 -46.23 34.60
C GLY A 224 -32.72 -47.47 34.75
N LEU A 225 -31.49 -47.32 35.26
CA LEU A 225 -30.48 -48.39 35.30
C LEU A 225 -30.49 -49.25 36.59
N ALA A 226 -31.52 -49.15 37.44
CA ALA A 226 -31.63 -49.92 38.71
C ALA A 226 -30.35 -49.88 39.57
N MET A 227 -29.63 -48.76 39.52
CA MET A 227 -28.38 -48.54 40.27
C MET A 227 -28.66 -48.56 41.79
N PRO A 228 -27.70 -48.98 42.64
CA PRO A 228 -27.88 -49.11 44.09
C PRO A 228 -28.32 -47.82 44.78
N ASN A 229 -27.95 -46.67 44.23
CA ASN A 229 -28.34 -45.34 44.70
C ASN A 229 -28.73 -44.44 43.50
N PRO A 230 -29.77 -43.59 43.61
CA PRO A 230 -30.07 -42.57 42.61
C PRO A 230 -28.93 -41.55 42.51
N ILE A 231 -28.37 -41.36 41.32
CA ILE A 231 -27.30 -40.38 41.07
C ILE A 231 -27.91 -39.17 40.34
N THR A 232 -27.77 -37.99 40.94
CA THR A 232 -28.12 -36.72 40.30
C THR A 232 -26.85 -36.09 39.72
N VAL A 233 -26.87 -35.73 38.44
CA VAL A 233 -25.70 -35.13 37.78
C VAL A 233 -25.71 -33.62 37.96
N ASP A 234 -24.73 -33.13 38.70
CA ASP A 234 -24.45 -31.72 38.93
C ASP A 234 -23.01 -31.33 38.52
N PRO A 235 -22.65 -30.04 38.52
CA PRO A 235 -21.29 -29.60 38.16
C PRO A 235 -20.16 -30.11 39.08
N ALA A 236 -20.47 -30.60 40.28
CA ALA A 236 -19.50 -31.17 41.21
C ALA A 236 -19.30 -32.68 41.02
N THR A 237 -20.15 -33.33 40.23
CA THR A 237 -20.08 -34.76 39.91
C THR A 237 -18.71 -35.14 39.34
N ASP A 238 -18.14 -36.20 39.89
CA ASP A 238 -16.93 -36.84 39.36
C ASP A 238 -17.30 -37.71 38.15
N ILE A 239 -17.00 -37.16 36.97
CA ILE A 239 -17.31 -37.78 35.68
C ILE A 239 -16.52 -39.09 35.49
N GLU A 240 -15.29 -39.16 35.97
CA GLU A 240 -14.42 -40.31 35.73
C GLU A 240 -14.79 -41.48 36.65
N ALA A 241 -15.14 -41.19 37.90
CA ALA A 241 -15.71 -42.18 38.81
C ALA A 241 -17.04 -42.76 38.26
N LEU A 242 -17.92 -41.89 37.74
CA LEU A 242 -19.20 -42.31 37.15
C LEU A 242 -19.02 -43.14 35.87
N ARG A 243 -18.06 -42.76 35.00
CA ARG A 243 -17.68 -43.55 33.82
C ARG A 243 -17.22 -44.94 34.24
N THR A 244 -16.28 -45.00 35.19
CA THR A 244 -15.71 -46.27 35.67
C THR A 244 -16.81 -47.18 36.24
N GLN A 245 -17.75 -46.61 37.00
CA GLN A 245 -18.89 -47.35 37.53
C GLN A 245 -19.77 -47.92 36.40
N LEU A 246 -20.07 -47.13 35.37
CA LEU A 246 -20.86 -47.56 34.22
C LEU A 246 -20.14 -48.61 33.35
N GLU A 247 -18.81 -48.59 33.26
CA GLU A 247 -18.02 -49.53 32.45
C GLU A 247 -17.67 -50.84 33.17
N SER A 248 -17.61 -50.82 34.51
CA SER A 248 -17.21 -51.98 35.34
C SER A 248 -18.29 -53.04 35.48
N GLU A 249 -19.56 -52.64 35.47
CA GLU A 249 -20.70 -53.56 35.45
C GLU A 249 -20.97 -54.02 34.00
N ARG A 250 -20.37 -55.16 33.64
CA ARG A 250 -20.59 -55.87 32.35
C ARG A 250 -21.41 -57.15 32.50
N SER A 251 -22.22 -57.24 33.55
CA SER A 251 -23.01 -58.43 33.84
C SER A 251 -24.06 -58.68 32.75
N GLU A 252 -24.55 -57.61 32.12
CA GLU A 252 -25.57 -57.63 31.08
C GLU A 252 -25.01 -58.13 29.73
N GLU A 253 -23.76 -57.78 29.38
CA GLU A 253 -23.11 -58.30 28.16
C GLU A 253 -22.89 -59.81 28.25
N ARG A 254 -22.44 -60.31 29.41
CA ARG A 254 -22.32 -61.76 29.65
C ARG A 254 -23.70 -62.42 29.66
N ALA A 255 -24.68 -61.82 30.34
CA ALA A 255 -26.04 -62.33 30.35
C ALA A 255 -26.67 -62.38 28.95
N LEU A 256 -26.42 -61.39 28.08
CA LEU A 256 -26.88 -61.38 26.69
C LEU A 256 -26.17 -62.43 25.83
N ALA A 257 -24.87 -62.66 26.04
CA ALA A 257 -24.14 -63.74 25.39
C ALA A 257 -24.70 -65.11 25.79
N ASP A 258 -24.94 -65.32 27.09
CA ASP A 258 -25.49 -66.57 27.63
C ASP A 258 -26.95 -66.78 27.18
N LEU A 259 -27.80 -65.74 27.22
CA LEU A 259 -29.18 -65.77 26.74
C LEU A 259 -29.26 -65.94 25.22
N GLY A 260 -28.36 -65.30 24.47
CA GLY A 260 -28.24 -65.46 23.02
C GLY A 260 -27.82 -66.88 22.63
N GLY A 261 -26.87 -67.46 23.37
CA GLY A 261 -26.49 -68.87 23.26
C GLY A 261 -27.66 -69.80 23.55
N ALA A 262 -28.36 -69.60 24.68
CA ALA A 262 -29.55 -70.37 25.04
C ALA A 262 -30.67 -70.25 24.00
N ARG A 263 -30.92 -69.05 23.46
CA ARG A 263 -31.92 -68.82 22.41
C ARG A 263 -31.56 -69.58 21.14
N SER A 264 -30.33 -69.41 20.64
CA SER A 264 -29.88 -70.10 19.43
C SER A 264 -29.90 -71.62 19.60
N HIS A 265 -29.59 -72.11 20.79
CA HIS A 265 -29.64 -73.53 21.14
C HIS A 265 -31.08 -74.06 21.13
N ILE A 266 -32.02 -73.36 21.76
CA ILE A 266 -33.45 -73.72 21.79
C ILE A 266 -34.06 -73.68 20.39
N THR A 267 -33.84 -72.60 19.62
CA THR A 267 -34.35 -72.49 18.24
C THR A 267 -33.77 -73.60 17.36
N GLY A 268 -32.47 -73.87 17.47
CA GLY A 268 -31.81 -74.95 16.74
C GLY A 268 -32.28 -76.35 17.14
N LEU A 269 -32.58 -76.59 18.42
CA LEU A 269 -33.18 -77.87 18.88
C LEU A 269 -34.62 -78.03 18.38
N ARG A 270 -35.39 -76.94 18.37
CA ARG A 270 -36.78 -76.94 17.91
C ARG A 270 -36.91 -77.17 16.40
N GLU A 271 -36.05 -76.54 15.59
CA GLU A 271 -35.96 -76.81 14.14
C GLU A 271 -35.51 -78.25 13.87
N ARG A 272 -34.46 -78.72 14.57
CA ARG A 272 -33.98 -80.10 14.43
C ARG A 272 -35.05 -81.12 14.78
N TRP A 273 -35.80 -80.91 15.86
CA TRP A 273 -36.92 -81.75 16.27
C TRP A 273 -38.06 -81.76 15.24
N ARG A 274 -38.45 -80.60 14.71
CA ARG A 274 -39.50 -80.47 13.67
C ARG A 274 -39.09 -81.01 12.30
N SER A 275 -37.79 -81.09 12.03
CA SER A 275 -37.23 -81.58 10.75
C SER A 275 -37.11 -83.11 10.65
N LEU A 276 -37.44 -83.87 11.71
CA LEU A 276 -37.37 -85.34 11.70
C LEU A 276 -38.59 -85.95 10.98
N PRO A 277 -38.40 -86.72 9.88
CA PRO A 277 -39.49 -87.44 9.19
C PRO A 277 -39.90 -88.73 9.94
N THR A 278 -41.19 -89.10 9.86
CA THR A 278 -41.71 -90.36 10.44
C THR A 278 -41.34 -91.60 9.61
N ALA A 279 -40.69 -92.56 10.29
CA ALA A 279 -40.78 -94.03 10.16
C ALA A 279 -40.64 -94.74 8.80
N ASP A 280 -39.83 -94.27 7.85
CA ASP A 280 -39.46 -95.09 6.66
C ASP A 280 -38.01 -94.90 6.15
N ALA A 281 -37.05 -94.60 7.04
CA ALA A 281 -35.70 -94.15 6.65
C ALA A 281 -34.65 -95.25 6.41
N ASP A 282 -34.88 -96.52 6.79
CA ASP A 282 -33.86 -97.57 6.65
C ASP A 282 -33.75 -98.13 5.22
N HIS A 283 -34.79 -98.00 4.39
CA HIS A 283 -34.78 -98.49 3.00
C HIS A 283 -34.03 -97.59 2.00
N ASP A 284 -33.73 -96.32 2.35
CA ASP A 284 -33.20 -95.31 1.41
C ASP A 284 -31.65 -95.18 1.42
N ARG A 285 -30.98 -95.78 2.42
CA ARG A 285 -29.52 -95.66 2.61
C ARG A 285 -28.70 -96.34 1.51
N ALA A 286 -29.01 -97.61 1.22
CA ALA A 286 -28.26 -98.41 0.25
C ALA A 286 -28.55 -97.98 -1.21
N ALA A 287 -29.67 -97.29 -1.45
CA ALA A 287 -29.98 -96.68 -2.74
C ALA A 287 -29.15 -95.40 -2.94
N SER A 288 -29.14 -94.51 -1.95
CA SER A 288 -28.38 -93.25 -1.99
C SER A 288 -26.86 -93.46 -2.09
N GLU A 289 -26.29 -94.44 -1.38
CA GLU A 289 -24.85 -94.76 -1.44
C GLU A 289 -24.41 -95.27 -2.82
N ARG A 290 -25.29 -95.95 -3.57
CA ARG A 290 -24.99 -96.40 -4.94
C ARG A 290 -25.04 -95.26 -5.96
N VAL A 291 -25.94 -94.29 -5.77
CA VAL A 291 -26.08 -93.12 -6.65
C VAL A 291 -24.85 -92.19 -6.50
N GLU A 292 -24.32 -92.02 -5.28
CA GLU A 292 -23.10 -91.23 -5.04
C GLU A 292 -21.88 -91.80 -5.74
N ALA A 293 -21.68 -93.12 -5.64
CA ALA A 293 -20.56 -93.79 -6.29
C ALA A 293 -20.58 -93.64 -7.83
N ILE A 294 -21.76 -93.71 -8.45
CA ILE A 294 -21.93 -93.56 -9.90
C ILE A 294 -21.67 -92.10 -10.32
N ALA A 295 -22.23 -91.12 -9.61
CA ALA A 295 -22.07 -89.71 -9.95
C ALA A 295 -20.62 -89.20 -9.73
N ALA A 296 -19.95 -89.68 -8.68
CA ALA A 296 -18.54 -89.38 -8.43
C ALA A 296 -17.62 -89.93 -9.53
N GLU A 297 -17.90 -91.15 -10.01
CA GLU A 297 -17.14 -91.75 -11.11
C GLU A 297 -17.32 -90.99 -12.43
N ALA A 298 -18.55 -90.59 -12.77
CA ALA A 298 -18.85 -89.83 -13.97
C ALA A 298 -18.14 -88.46 -13.99
N LEU A 299 -18.10 -87.76 -12.85
CA LEU A 299 -17.36 -86.50 -12.70
C LEU A 299 -15.84 -86.70 -12.87
N ARG A 300 -15.29 -87.78 -12.31
CA ARG A 300 -13.87 -88.13 -12.43
C ARG A 300 -13.46 -88.41 -13.89
N MET A 301 -14.29 -89.14 -14.63
CA MET A 301 -14.07 -89.41 -16.06
C MET A 301 -14.09 -88.13 -16.91
N TRP A 302 -15.02 -87.20 -16.62
CA TRP A 302 -15.06 -85.92 -17.32
C TRP A 302 -13.81 -85.06 -17.06
N ARG A 303 -13.35 -84.99 -15.80
CA ARG A 303 -12.14 -84.23 -15.40
C ARG A 303 -10.86 -84.72 -16.10
N THR A 304 -10.76 -86.04 -16.28
CA THR A 304 -9.58 -86.68 -16.89
C THR A 304 -9.66 -86.79 -18.41
N GLY A 305 -10.86 -86.64 -18.98
CA GLY A 305 -11.13 -86.65 -20.42
C GLY A 305 -11.41 -85.24 -20.98
N VAL A 306 -12.64 -85.01 -21.44
CA VAL A 306 -13.03 -83.80 -22.19
C VAL A 306 -12.88 -82.49 -21.41
N GLY A 307 -12.92 -82.51 -20.08
CA GLY A 307 -12.74 -81.33 -19.22
C GLY A 307 -11.28 -80.93 -18.97
N LYS A 308 -10.31 -81.76 -19.37
CA LYS A 308 -8.88 -81.55 -19.09
C LYS A 308 -8.32 -80.29 -19.74
N GLU A 309 -8.58 -80.09 -21.04
CA GLU A 309 -8.08 -78.93 -21.79
C GLU A 309 -8.65 -77.60 -21.23
N LEU A 310 -9.91 -77.62 -20.79
CA LEU A 310 -10.54 -76.48 -20.12
C LEU A 310 -9.83 -76.14 -18.80
N GLY A 311 -9.50 -77.16 -18.01
CA GLY A 311 -8.76 -76.98 -16.75
C GLY A 311 -7.33 -76.46 -16.94
N GLU A 312 -6.62 -76.94 -17.95
CA GLU A 312 -5.27 -76.47 -18.30
C GLU A 312 -5.28 -75.00 -18.76
N LEU A 313 -6.29 -74.61 -19.56
CA LEU A 313 -6.45 -73.23 -20.03
C LEU A 313 -6.78 -72.28 -18.87
N ILE A 314 -7.68 -72.67 -17.96
CA ILE A 314 -7.98 -71.90 -16.75
C ILE A 314 -6.77 -71.81 -15.83
N ALA A 315 -6.03 -72.91 -15.61
CA ALA A 315 -4.80 -72.89 -14.80
C ALA A 315 -3.73 -71.95 -15.39
N THR A 316 -3.58 -71.93 -16.71
CA THR A 316 -2.64 -71.03 -17.39
C THR A 316 -3.02 -69.56 -17.18
N LEU A 317 -4.29 -69.22 -17.29
CA LEU A 317 -4.77 -67.85 -17.02
C LEU A 317 -4.65 -67.48 -15.54
N ARG A 318 -4.81 -68.43 -14.62
CA ARG A 318 -4.67 -68.22 -13.17
C ARG A 318 -3.25 -67.83 -12.74
N ILE A 319 -2.22 -68.24 -13.48
CA ILE A 319 -0.84 -67.78 -13.25
C ILE A 319 -0.75 -66.25 -13.40
N GLN A 320 -1.54 -65.67 -14.30
CA GLN A 320 -1.57 -64.23 -14.54
C GLN A 320 -2.70 -63.51 -13.78
N PHE A 321 -3.77 -64.22 -13.44
CA PHE A 321 -5.01 -63.70 -12.85
C PHE A 321 -5.49 -64.62 -11.72
N SER A 322 -4.99 -64.39 -10.51
CA SER A 322 -5.32 -65.21 -9.34
C SER A 322 -6.80 -65.13 -8.91
N ASP A 323 -7.53 -64.15 -9.42
CA ASP A 323 -8.98 -63.93 -9.19
C ASP A 323 -9.87 -64.89 -9.97
N ILE A 324 -9.32 -65.63 -10.95
CA ILE A 324 -10.09 -66.62 -11.69
C ILE A 324 -10.39 -67.84 -10.78
N PRO A 325 -11.67 -68.22 -10.60
CA PRO A 325 -12.07 -69.35 -9.76
C PRO A 325 -11.45 -70.68 -10.19
N GLU A 326 -11.38 -71.63 -9.24
CA GLU A 326 -10.91 -72.97 -9.56
C GLU A 326 -11.98 -73.75 -10.33
N MET A 327 -11.54 -74.76 -11.10
CA MET A 327 -12.46 -75.68 -11.78
C MET A 327 -13.38 -76.45 -10.81
N ASP A 328 -12.96 -76.61 -9.55
CA ASP A 328 -13.71 -77.29 -8.50
C ASP A 328 -14.87 -76.45 -7.93
N ASP A 329 -14.80 -75.12 -8.04
CA ASP A 329 -15.84 -74.22 -7.56
C ASP A 329 -17.06 -74.18 -8.49
N GLY A 330 -16.83 -74.46 -9.78
CA GLY A 330 -17.84 -74.43 -10.83
C GLY A 330 -17.21 -74.35 -12.22
N PRO A 331 -17.20 -75.43 -13.02
CA PRO A 331 -16.50 -75.45 -14.31
C PRO A 331 -16.98 -74.40 -15.30
N GLU A 332 -18.28 -74.08 -15.29
CA GLU A 332 -18.80 -73.02 -16.15
C GLU A 332 -18.48 -71.65 -15.61
N GLU A 333 -18.68 -71.45 -14.32
CA GLU A 333 -18.51 -70.19 -13.63
C GLU A 333 -17.05 -69.73 -13.78
N ALA A 334 -16.09 -70.65 -13.59
CA ALA A 334 -14.68 -70.43 -13.83
C ALA A 334 -14.39 -70.07 -15.30
N ARG A 335 -14.96 -70.80 -16.27
CA ARG A 335 -14.81 -70.56 -17.71
C ARG A 335 -15.41 -69.22 -18.16
N ALA A 336 -16.58 -68.84 -17.65
CA ALA A 336 -17.23 -67.55 -17.91
C ALA A 336 -16.39 -66.40 -17.35
N PHE A 337 -15.91 -66.57 -16.13
CA PHE A 337 -15.09 -65.56 -15.47
C PHE A 337 -13.75 -65.38 -16.20
N ALA A 338 -13.06 -66.49 -16.48
CA ALA A 338 -11.80 -66.48 -17.24
C ALA A 338 -11.97 -65.84 -18.63
N SER A 339 -13.06 -66.14 -19.34
CA SER A 339 -13.35 -65.56 -20.65
C SER A 339 -13.53 -64.04 -20.56
N ARG A 340 -14.35 -63.55 -19.62
CA ARG A 340 -14.55 -62.11 -19.42
C ARG A 340 -13.26 -61.41 -19.00
N ARG A 341 -12.44 -62.05 -18.17
CA ARG A 341 -11.16 -61.50 -17.71
C ARG A 341 -10.16 -61.35 -18.85
N ALA A 342 -10.04 -62.39 -19.68
CA ALA A 342 -9.19 -62.39 -20.87
C ALA A 342 -9.65 -61.32 -21.90
N GLU A 343 -10.96 -61.18 -22.13
CA GLU A 343 -11.49 -60.11 -22.99
C GLU A 343 -11.17 -58.71 -22.47
N ALA A 344 -11.40 -58.49 -21.17
CA ALA A 344 -11.14 -57.20 -20.54
C ALA A 344 -9.65 -56.83 -20.61
N GLU A 345 -8.76 -57.81 -20.38
CA GLU A 345 -7.31 -57.57 -20.49
C GLU A 345 -6.88 -57.30 -21.93
N SER A 346 -7.41 -58.06 -22.90
CA SER A 346 -7.15 -57.83 -24.32
C SER A 346 -7.55 -56.41 -24.74
N ALA A 347 -8.76 -55.97 -24.37
CA ALA A 347 -9.26 -54.63 -24.65
C ALA A 347 -8.44 -53.53 -23.96
N ARG A 348 -7.99 -53.76 -22.72
CA ARG A 348 -7.12 -52.83 -21.98
C ARG A 348 -5.78 -52.66 -22.68
N ALA A 349 -5.11 -53.77 -23.02
CA ALA A 349 -3.81 -53.74 -23.68
C ALA A 349 -3.89 -53.09 -25.07
N ASP A 350 -4.92 -53.42 -25.86
CA ASP A 350 -5.16 -52.81 -27.18
C ASP A 350 -5.46 -51.29 -27.09
N SER A 351 -6.23 -50.87 -26.10
CA SER A 351 -6.51 -49.45 -25.85
C SER A 351 -5.23 -48.66 -25.54
N LEU A 352 -4.37 -49.19 -24.66
CA LEU A 352 -3.09 -48.56 -24.31
C LEU A 352 -2.15 -48.44 -25.52
N VAL A 353 -2.06 -49.48 -26.35
CA VAL A 353 -1.28 -49.46 -27.59
C VAL A 353 -1.83 -48.42 -28.58
N LYS A 354 -3.16 -48.32 -28.73
CA LYS A 354 -3.80 -47.29 -29.57
C LYS A 354 -3.52 -45.87 -29.08
N THR A 355 -3.62 -45.63 -27.77
CA THR A 355 -3.30 -44.32 -27.19
C THR A 355 -1.84 -43.95 -27.39
N SER A 356 -0.90 -44.90 -27.18
CA SER A 356 0.53 -44.69 -27.43
C SER A 356 0.81 -44.37 -28.90
N ASN A 357 0.19 -45.09 -29.84
CA ASN A 357 0.32 -44.82 -31.28
C ASN A 357 -0.20 -43.43 -31.66
N ALA A 358 -1.34 -43.02 -31.13
CA ALA A 358 -1.87 -41.67 -31.36
C ALA A 358 -0.96 -40.58 -30.78
N ALA A 359 -0.38 -40.83 -29.60
CA ALA A 359 0.62 -39.94 -29.00
C ALA A 359 1.88 -39.86 -29.87
N ALA A 360 2.35 -40.98 -30.43
CA ALA A 360 3.51 -41.03 -31.32
C ALA A 360 3.31 -40.25 -32.63
N GLU A 361 2.15 -40.36 -33.26
CA GLU A 361 1.81 -39.56 -34.44
C GLU A 361 1.72 -38.06 -34.09
N LYS A 362 1.18 -37.72 -32.91
CA LYS A 362 1.13 -36.34 -32.43
C LYS A 362 2.53 -35.77 -32.16
N VAL A 363 3.43 -36.56 -31.56
CA VAL A 363 4.84 -36.20 -31.35
C VAL A 363 5.53 -35.92 -32.70
N LYS A 364 5.33 -36.80 -33.70
CA LYS A 364 5.89 -36.61 -35.05
C LYS A 364 5.40 -35.33 -35.73
N ALA A 365 4.09 -35.05 -35.65
CA ALA A 365 3.51 -33.83 -36.18
C ALA A 365 4.04 -32.56 -35.47
N LEU A 366 4.09 -32.57 -34.13
CA LEU A 366 4.56 -31.45 -33.33
C LEU A 366 6.06 -31.18 -33.52
N ASN A 367 6.90 -32.22 -33.63
CA ASN A 367 8.32 -32.07 -33.97
C ASN A 367 8.50 -31.37 -35.32
N THR A 368 7.69 -31.72 -36.31
CA THR A 368 7.72 -31.06 -37.62
C THR A 368 7.32 -29.58 -37.50
N THR A 369 6.30 -29.26 -36.69
CA THR A 369 5.89 -27.87 -36.41
C THR A 369 6.98 -27.09 -35.68
N VAL A 370 7.62 -27.67 -34.67
CA VAL A 370 8.73 -27.07 -33.93
C VAL A 370 9.91 -26.77 -34.86
N GLN A 371 10.29 -27.71 -35.73
CA GLN A 371 11.34 -27.51 -36.72
C GLN A 371 11.03 -26.35 -37.67
N ARG A 372 9.82 -26.31 -38.25
CA ARG A 372 9.40 -25.24 -39.17
C ARG A 372 9.35 -23.87 -38.48
N ALA A 373 8.76 -23.78 -37.29
CA ALA A 373 8.68 -22.53 -36.54
C ALA A 373 10.07 -22.03 -36.12
N THR A 374 10.97 -22.93 -35.71
CA THR A 374 12.37 -22.58 -35.37
C THR A 374 13.12 -22.05 -36.59
N ALA A 375 12.99 -22.72 -37.74
CA ALA A 375 13.59 -22.26 -39.00
C ALA A 375 13.05 -20.88 -39.41
N ARG A 376 11.73 -20.69 -39.35
CA ARG A 376 11.08 -19.41 -39.68
C ARG A 376 11.51 -18.26 -38.78
N ILE A 377 11.65 -18.50 -37.47
CA ILE A 377 12.17 -17.51 -36.53
C ILE A 377 13.63 -17.16 -36.86
N GLY A 378 14.44 -18.14 -37.30
CA GLY A 378 15.79 -17.91 -37.82
C GLY A 378 15.80 -16.95 -39.01
N GLU A 379 15.01 -17.23 -40.04
CA GLU A 379 14.86 -16.37 -41.23
C GLU A 379 14.42 -14.94 -40.86
N LEU A 380 13.45 -14.81 -39.95
CA LEU A 380 12.95 -13.51 -39.49
C LEU A 380 14.00 -12.74 -38.70
N ASN A 381 14.82 -13.42 -37.89
CA ASN A 381 15.94 -12.79 -37.18
C ASN A 381 17.00 -12.28 -38.15
N ASP A 382 17.34 -13.05 -39.18
CA ASP A 382 18.31 -12.64 -40.20
C ASP A 382 17.79 -11.41 -40.98
N ALA A 383 16.51 -11.43 -41.35
CA ALA A 383 15.85 -10.29 -42.00
C ALA A 383 15.84 -9.03 -41.11
N LEU A 384 15.55 -9.18 -39.81
CA LEU A 384 15.58 -8.07 -38.84
C LEU A 384 17.01 -7.55 -38.58
N ALA A 385 18.02 -8.42 -38.60
CA ALA A 385 19.42 -8.03 -38.42
C ALA A 385 19.96 -7.18 -39.57
N SER A 386 19.39 -7.33 -40.78
CA SER A 386 19.77 -6.55 -41.96
C SER A 386 19.19 -5.12 -42.02
N GLY A 387 18.25 -4.76 -41.13
CA GLY A 387 17.56 -3.47 -41.14
C GLY A 387 18.20 -2.41 -40.22
N ALA A 388 18.16 -1.13 -40.64
CA ALA A 388 18.72 -0.02 -39.87
C ALA A 388 17.96 0.24 -38.56
N LYS A 389 18.67 0.23 -37.42
CA LYS A 389 18.10 0.31 -36.05
C LYS A 389 17.35 1.62 -35.73
N ASP A 390 17.55 2.69 -36.49
CA ASP A 390 17.08 4.04 -36.15
C ASP A 390 16.18 4.69 -37.22
N ALA A 391 15.60 3.91 -38.13
CA ALA A 391 14.80 4.48 -39.24
C ALA A 391 13.62 5.36 -38.76
N ARG A 392 12.96 4.99 -37.65
CA ARG A 392 11.80 5.72 -37.11
C ARG A 392 12.18 7.03 -36.40
N SER A 393 13.24 7.01 -35.59
CA SER A 393 13.74 8.20 -34.90
C SER A 393 14.30 9.21 -35.91
N LEU A 394 15.02 8.73 -36.93
CA LEU A 394 15.54 9.56 -38.01
C LEU A 394 14.42 10.16 -38.86
N ALA A 395 13.37 9.39 -39.20
CA ALA A 395 12.20 9.90 -39.92
C ALA A 395 11.46 10.97 -39.11
N SER A 396 11.30 10.78 -37.79
CA SER A 396 10.67 11.76 -36.91
C SER A 396 11.49 13.05 -36.76
N ALA A 397 12.81 12.93 -36.67
CA ALA A 397 13.71 14.09 -36.62
C ALA A 397 13.68 14.88 -37.93
N LEU A 398 13.72 14.20 -39.08
CA LEU A 398 13.60 14.83 -40.40
C LEU A 398 12.23 15.50 -40.60
N ALA A 399 11.15 14.87 -40.12
CA ALA A 399 9.81 15.46 -40.17
C ALA A 399 9.68 16.72 -39.30
N GLY A 400 10.39 16.81 -38.17
CA GLY A 400 10.44 18.00 -37.32
C GLY A 400 11.22 19.16 -37.93
N VAL A 401 12.23 18.87 -38.77
CA VAL A 401 13.01 19.90 -39.47
C VAL A 401 12.31 20.39 -40.74
N ALA A 402 11.48 19.55 -41.38
CA ALA A 402 10.83 19.86 -42.66
C ALA A 402 10.07 21.22 -42.70
N PRO A 403 9.33 21.66 -41.67
CA PRO A 403 8.63 22.95 -41.67
C PRO A 403 9.56 24.18 -41.66
N HIS A 404 10.83 24.00 -41.30
CA HIS A 404 11.83 25.07 -41.19
C HIS A 404 12.75 25.15 -42.41
N VAL A 405 12.43 24.42 -43.49
CA VAL A 405 13.19 24.41 -44.74
C VAL A 405 12.54 25.39 -45.72
N GLU A 406 13.13 26.58 -45.84
CA GLU A 406 12.73 27.60 -46.82
C GLU A 406 13.81 27.68 -47.93
N GLY A 407 13.45 27.24 -49.14
CA GLY A 407 14.38 27.14 -50.27
C GLY A 407 15.29 25.90 -50.22
N ASP A 408 16.43 25.97 -50.91
CA ASP A 408 17.36 24.83 -51.04
C ASP A 408 18.54 24.89 -50.08
N ILE A 409 18.58 25.83 -49.14
CA ILE A 409 19.65 25.93 -48.15
C ILE A 409 19.34 25.03 -46.95
N CYS A 410 20.26 24.13 -46.61
CA CYS A 410 20.08 23.23 -45.48
C CYS A 410 20.15 24.00 -44.14
N PRO A 411 19.13 23.97 -43.29
CA PRO A 411 19.09 24.75 -42.04
C PRO A 411 20.06 24.25 -40.96
N VAL A 412 20.68 23.09 -41.16
CA VAL A 412 21.62 22.49 -40.19
C VAL A 412 23.07 22.85 -40.53
N CYS A 413 23.46 22.73 -41.80
CA CYS A 413 24.85 22.96 -42.23
C CYS A 413 25.01 24.19 -43.15
N ASN A 414 23.94 24.91 -43.43
CA ASN A 414 23.87 26.11 -44.28
C ASN A 414 24.39 25.93 -45.73
N ARG A 415 24.47 24.68 -46.21
CA ARG A 415 24.90 24.36 -47.56
C ARG A 415 23.72 24.41 -48.54
N ASN A 416 23.94 24.95 -49.73
CA ASN A 416 22.93 24.97 -50.79
C ASN A 416 22.83 23.58 -51.46
N PHE A 417 21.65 22.98 -51.40
CA PHE A 417 21.34 21.66 -51.94
C PHE A 417 21.10 21.68 -53.46
N ALA A 418 20.82 22.85 -54.04
CA ALA A 418 20.64 23.00 -55.48
C ALA A 418 21.91 22.63 -56.29
N GLU A 419 23.08 22.57 -55.65
CA GLU A 419 24.34 22.10 -56.25
C GLU A 419 24.36 20.60 -56.59
N GLN A 420 23.38 19.81 -56.14
CA GLN A 420 23.38 18.34 -56.29
C GLN A 420 22.54 17.81 -57.47
N ASP A 421 21.94 18.66 -58.33
CA ASP A 421 21.11 18.27 -59.48
C ASP A 421 20.01 17.22 -59.17
N ALA A 422 19.53 17.16 -57.91
CA ALA A 422 18.63 16.12 -57.39
C ALA A 422 17.22 16.62 -57.03
N GLY A 423 16.83 17.80 -57.53
CA GLY A 423 15.56 18.47 -57.18
C GLY A 423 15.65 19.33 -55.91
N SER A 424 14.51 19.81 -55.40
CA SER A 424 14.48 20.67 -54.22
C SER A 424 14.79 19.90 -52.94
N LEU A 425 15.40 20.58 -51.96
CA LEU A 425 15.71 20.00 -50.65
C LEU A 425 14.46 19.46 -49.95
N SER A 426 13.32 20.17 -50.08
CA SER A 426 12.03 19.78 -49.53
C SER A 426 11.51 18.45 -50.10
N ALA A 427 11.62 18.24 -51.41
CA ALA A 427 11.22 17.00 -52.06
C ALA A 427 12.12 15.82 -51.66
N HIS A 428 13.42 16.07 -51.52
CA HIS A 428 14.37 15.07 -51.05
C HIS A 428 14.09 14.62 -49.60
N ILE A 429 13.85 15.58 -48.70
CA ILE A 429 13.50 15.29 -47.30
C ILE A 429 12.19 14.49 -47.23
N ALA A 430 11.16 14.88 -47.99
CA ALA A 430 9.89 14.15 -48.03
C ALA A 430 10.05 12.70 -48.55
N ALA A 431 10.82 12.50 -49.63
CA ALA A 431 11.11 11.17 -50.15
C ALA A 431 11.91 10.32 -49.15
N LYS A 432 12.87 10.92 -48.43
CA LYS A 432 13.66 10.22 -47.42
C LYS A 432 12.83 9.83 -46.19
N ILE A 433 11.93 10.71 -45.73
CA ILE A 433 10.96 10.39 -44.66
C ILE A 433 10.04 9.23 -45.08
N ALA A 434 9.52 9.25 -46.32
CA ALA A 434 8.66 8.18 -46.83
C ALA A 434 9.39 6.84 -46.91
N SER A 435 10.64 6.83 -47.40
CA SER A 435 11.49 5.63 -47.45
C SER A 435 11.78 5.07 -46.05
N LEU A 436 12.19 5.91 -45.10
CA LEU A 436 12.49 5.49 -43.72
C LEU A 436 11.24 5.03 -42.96
N THR A 437 10.08 5.66 -43.21
CA THR A 437 8.81 5.26 -42.60
C THR A 437 8.32 3.92 -43.16
N SER A 438 8.47 3.70 -44.47
CA SER A 438 8.17 2.40 -45.11
C SER A 438 9.06 1.28 -44.57
N GLU A 439 10.37 1.55 -44.41
CA GLU A 439 11.33 0.61 -43.84
C GLU A 439 11.02 0.31 -42.37
N ALA A 440 10.71 1.33 -41.56
CA ALA A 440 10.28 1.16 -40.17
C ALA A 440 8.98 0.34 -40.06
N GLY A 441 8.00 0.56 -40.95
CA GLY A 441 6.76 -0.22 -41.02
C GLY A 441 7.01 -1.70 -41.37
N ARG A 442 7.91 -1.96 -42.32
CA ARG A 442 8.33 -3.33 -42.68
C ARG A 442 9.02 -4.05 -41.52
N LEU A 443 9.93 -3.38 -40.81
CA LEU A 443 10.61 -3.96 -39.64
C LEU A 443 9.63 -4.22 -38.49
N GLN A 444 8.66 -3.33 -38.28
CA GLN A 444 7.61 -3.55 -37.29
C GLN A 444 6.74 -4.77 -37.65
N ALA A 445 6.35 -4.94 -38.92
CA ALA A 445 5.60 -6.11 -39.38
C ALA A 445 6.37 -7.43 -39.16
N LEU A 446 7.66 -7.46 -39.53
CA LEU A 446 8.54 -8.62 -39.30
C LEU A 446 8.72 -8.92 -37.80
N SER A 447 8.81 -7.90 -36.95
CA SER A 447 8.88 -8.07 -35.50
C SER A 447 7.59 -8.65 -34.92
N THR A 448 6.43 -8.24 -35.43
CA THR A 448 5.13 -8.81 -35.03
C THR A 448 5.01 -10.27 -35.48
N GLU A 449 5.34 -10.58 -36.73
CA GLU A 449 5.34 -11.95 -37.26
C GLU A 449 6.27 -12.86 -36.44
N ARG A 450 7.45 -12.37 -36.07
CA ARG A 450 8.39 -13.09 -35.19
C ARG A 450 7.76 -13.38 -33.82
N ALA A 451 7.06 -12.41 -33.23
CA ALA A 451 6.41 -12.61 -31.93
C ALA A 451 5.29 -13.66 -32.01
N GLU A 452 4.51 -13.66 -33.09
CA GLU A 452 3.47 -14.66 -33.35
C GLU A 452 4.06 -16.06 -33.55
N GLU A 453 5.12 -16.21 -34.36
CA GLU A 453 5.80 -17.49 -34.57
C GLU A 453 6.48 -18.00 -33.29
N SER A 454 7.07 -17.12 -32.47
CA SER A 454 7.63 -17.48 -31.17
C SER A 454 6.56 -18.00 -30.21
N THR A 455 5.36 -17.44 -30.25
CA THR A 455 4.22 -17.90 -29.44
C THR A 455 3.74 -19.28 -29.91
N ARG A 456 3.67 -19.50 -31.23
CA ARG A 456 3.35 -20.81 -31.82
C ARG A 456 4.39 -21.88 -31.46
N LEU A 457 5.68 -21.54 -31.50
CA LEU A 457 6.76 -22.44 -31.08
C LEU A 457 6.62 -22.86 -29.62
N ALA A 458 6.38 -21.90 -28.71
CA ALA A 458 6.21 -22.18 -27.29
C ALA A 458 4.97 -23.03 -26.98
N ALA A 459 3.88 -22.86 -27.74
CA ALA A 459 2.71 -23.74 -27.65
C ALA A 459 3.04 -25.17 -28.12
N ALA A 460 3.67 -25.31 -29.29
CA ALA A 460 4.04 -26.61 -29.85
C ALA A 460 5.02 -27.39 -28.96
N GLN A 461 5.99 -26.71 -28.32
CA GLN A 461 6.94 -27.34 -27.39
C GLN A 461 6.27 -27.87 -26.11
N ARG A 462 5.28 -27.14 -25.56
CA ARG A 462 4.49 -27.61 -24.41
C ARG A 462 3.66 -28.84 -24.76
N ASP A 463 2.99 -28.80 -25.91
CA ASP A 463 2.18 -29.92 -26.38
C ASP A 463 3.04 -31.16 -26.70
N LEU A 464 4.28 -30.94 -27.16
CA LEU A 464 5.24 -32.00 -27.45
C LEU A 464 5.65 -32.74 -26.18
N LEU A 465 5.95 -32.02 -25.09
CA LEU A 465 6.28 -32.62 -23.79
C LEU A 465 5.13 -33.50 -23.27
N SER A 466 3.90 -33.00 -23.37
CA SER A 466 2.70 -33.75 -22.96
C SER A 466 2.47 -34.99 -23.84
N ALA A 467 2.62 -34.87 -25.16
CA ALA A 467 2.47 -36.01 -26.07
C ALA A 467 3.58 -37.06 -25.88
N THR A 468 4.80 -36.63 -25.57
CA THR A 468 5.95 -37.54 -25.30
C THR A 468 5.73 -38.35 -24.03
N SER A 469 5.17 -37.75 -22.97
CA SER A 469 4.82 -38.51 -21.75
C SER A 469 3.73 -39.58 -21.96
N GLY A 470 2.98 -39.49 -23.05
CA GLY A 470 1.96 -40.47 -23.42
C GLY A 470 2.46 -41.62 -24.30
N GLN A 471 3.75 -41.66 -24.65
CA GLN A 471 4.33 -42.75 -25.43
C GLN A 471 4.84 -43.87 -24.53
N LEU A 472 4.50 -45.11 -24.88
CA LEU A 472 5.10 -46.30 -24.29
C LEU A 472 6.48 -46.58 -24.91
N GLY A 473 7.35 -47.26 -24.16
CA GLY A 473 8.61 -47.75 -24.71
C GLY A 473 8.38 -48.80 -25.80
N ALA A 474 9.32 -48.95 -26.74
CA ALA A 474 9.17 -49.90 -27.85
C ALA A 474 9.01 -51.36 -27.38
N GLU A 475 9.71 -51.73 -26.31
CA GLU A 475 9.62 -53.05 -25.67
C GLU A 475 8.25 -53.25 -25.01
N GLU A 476 7.80 -52.29 -24.20
CA GLU A 476 6.50 -52.33 -23.52
C GLU A 476 5.33 -52.36 -24.52
N GLN A 477 5.44 -51.61 -25.63
CA GLN A 477 4.44 -51.62 -26.70
C GLN A 477 4.38 -52.97 -27.41
N ALA A 478 5.53 -53.61 -27.68
CA ALA A 478 5.58 -54.94 -28.27
C ALA A 478 4.96 -55.99 -27.33
N ASP A 479 5.30 -55.95 -26.04
CA ASP A 479 4.77 -56.85 -25.03
C ASP A 479 3.25 -56.74 -24.88
N LEU A 480 2.73 -55.50 -24.80
CA LEU A 480 1.29 -55.27 -24.70
C LEU A 480 0.55 -55.71 -25.98
N THR A 481 1.16 -55.57 -27.15
CA THR A 481 0.57 -56.01 -28.42
C THR A 481 0.47 -57.54 -28.47
N VAL A 482 1.54 -58.25 -28.09
CA VAL A 482 1.54 -59.72 -28.00
C VAL A 482 0.54 -60.20 -26.95
N ARG A 483 0.49 -59.52 -25.80
CA ARG A 483 -0.43 -59.85 -24.71
C ARG A 483 -1.90 -59.65 -25.10
N ALA A 484 -2.23 -58.58 -25.82
CA ALA A 484 -3.57 -58.34 -26.33
C ALA A 484 -4.06 -59.50 -27.24
N LEU A 485 -3.17 -59.97 -28.11
CA LEU A 485 -3.43 -61.09 -29.02
C LEU A 485 -3.60 -62.42 -28.26
N GLN A 486 -2.69 -62.74 -27.33
CA GLN A 486 -2.77 -63.97 -26.52
C GLN A 486 -4.06 -64.03 -25.70
N MET A 487 -4.47 -62.91 -25.10
CA MET A 487 -5.70 -62.83 -24.31
C MET A 487 -6.96 -62.92 -25.18
N ALA A 488 -6.94 -62.36 -26.40
CA ALA A 488 -8.03 -62.51 -27.35
C ALA A 488 -8.22 -63.97 -27.80
N ASP A 489 -7.11 -64.68 -28.08
CA ASP A 489 -7.15 -66.10 -28.45
C ASP A 489 -7.67 -66.96 -27.28
N ALA A 490 -7.17 -66.75 -26.07
CA ALA A 490 -7.64 -67.45 -24.88
C ALA A 490 -9.15 -67.24 -24.64
N ALA A 491 -9.63 -66.00 -24.77
CA ALA A 491 -11.06 -65.70 -24.67
C ALA A 491 -11.90 -66.44 -25.72
N GLN A 492 -11.42 -66.49 -26.96
CA GLN A 492 -12.12 -67.17 -28.05
C GLN A 492 -12.16 -68.69 -27.85
N ARG A 493 -11.06 -69.30 -27.41
CA ARG A 493 -11.02 -70.73 -27.06
C ARG A 493 -11.98 -71.05 -25.91
N LEU A 494 -12.02 -70.23 -24.86
CA LEU A 494 -12.96 -70.40 -23.75
C LEU A 494 -14.42 -70.30 -24.19
N LYS A 495 -14.75 -69.40 -25.14
CA LYS A 495 -16.11 -69.33 -25.73
C LYS A 495 -16.51 -70.60 -26.47
N GLN A 496 -15.57 -71.24 -27.17
CA GLN A 496 -15.84 -72.48 -27.89
C GLN A 496 -16.07 -73.67 -26.94
N MET A 497 -15.57 -73.59 -25.70
CA MET A 497 -15.66 -74.66 -24.68
C MET A 497 -16.91 -74.59 -23.79
N VAL A 498 -17.89 -73.72 -24.09
CA VAL A 498 -19.15 -73.64 -23.32
C VAL A 498 -19.86 -75.00 -23.15
N PRO A 499 -20.02 -75.83 -24.20
CA PRO A 499 -20.72 -77.12 -24.04
C PRO A 499 -19.98 -78.09 -23.09
N ILE A 500 -18.64 -78.06 -23.11
CA ILE A 500 -17.78 -78.89 -22.25
C ILE A 500 -17.93 -78.46 -20.79
N ALA A 501 -17.93 -77.15 -20.54
CA ALA A 501 -18.06 -76.56 -19.22
C ALA A 501 -19.48 -76.74 -18.63
N GLU A 502 -20.53 -76.64 -19.44
CA GLU A 502 -21.91 -76.99 -19.07
C GLU A 502 -22.07 -78.44 -18.64
N GLN A 503 -21.46 -79.37 -19.38
CA GLN A 503 -21.44 -80.78 -19.02
C GLN A 503 -20.75 -81.01 -17.67
N GLY A 504 -19.61 -80.34 -17.43
CA GLY A 504 -18.92 -80.37 -16.15
C GLY A 504 -19.76 -79.84 -14.99
N ARG A 505 -20.48 -78.73 -15.20
CA ARG A 505 -21.40 -78.17 -14.19
C ARG A 505 -22.49 -79.15 -13.81
N ARG A 506 -23.12 -79.82 -14.78
CA ARG A 506 -24.16 -80.83 -14.53
C ARG A 506 -23.62 -82.00 -13.70
N LEU A 507 -22.50 -82.59 -14.11
CA LEU A 507 -21.86 -83.70 -13.41
C LEU A 507 -21.40 -83.31 -11.99
N THR A 508 -20.92 -82.07 -11.80
CA THR A 508 -20.52 -81.55 -10.49
C THR A 508 -21.72 -81.41 -9.56
N THR A 509 -22.85 -80.90 -10.06
CA THR A 509 -24.10 -80.79 -9.31
C THR A 509 -24.69 -82.15 -8.97
N GLU A 510 -24.69 -83.11 -9.91
CA GLU A 510 -25.18 -84.48 -9.68
C GLU A 510 -24.35 -85.20 -8.59
N ALA A 511 -23.02 -85.10 -8.64
CA ALA A 511 -22.13 -85.67 -7.63
C ALA A 511 -22.30 -85.01 -6.26
N ARG A 512 -22.46 -83.67 -6.21
CA ARG A 512 -22.72 -82.93 -4.96
C ARG A 512 -24.06 -83.35 -4.34
N ASN A 513 -25.13 -83.36 -5.12
CA ASN A 513 -26.47 -83.75 -4.64
C ASN A 513 -26.50 -85.20 -4.14
N ALA A 514 -25.84 -86.13 -4.83
CA ALA A 514 -25.76 -87.52 -4.40
C ALA A 514 -24.96 -87.70 -3.09
N ARG A 515 -23.89 -86.93 -2.90
CA ARG A 515 -23.12 -86.88 -1.65
C ARG A 515 -23.92 -86.30 -0.49
N ASP A 516 -24.65 -85.22 -0.74
CA ASP A 516 -25.49 -84.57 0.28
C ASP A 516 -26.65 -85.48 0.71
N ALA A 517 -27.24 -86.27 -0.20
CA ALA A 517 -28.26 -87.27 0.12
C ALA A 517 -27.73 -88.39 1.05
N VAL A 518 -26.51 -88.88 0.82
CA VAL A 518 -25.85 -89.88 1.68
C VAL A 518 -25.49 -89.28 3.06
N ALA A 519 -25.03 -88.03 3.09
CA ALA A 519 -24.72 -87.32 4.32
C ALA A 519 -25.99 -87.04 5.17
N ALA A 520 -27.13 -86.72 4.52
CA ALA A 520 -28.41 -86.52 5.18
C ALA A 520 -28.95 -87.83 5.81
N ALA A 521 -28.88 -88.95 5.07
CA ALA A 521 -29.29 -90.26 5.57
C ALA A 521 -28.46 -90.74 6.78
N ARG A 522 -27.17 -90.39 6.85
CA ARG A 522 -26.29 -90.69 8.01
C ARG A 522 -26.61 -89.82 9.22
N ARG A 523 -26.85 -88.52 9.03
CA ARG A 523 -27.17 -87.59 10.12
C ARG A 523 -28.51 -87.88 10.79
N LEU A 524 -29.52 -88.33 10.03
CA LEU A 524 -30.87 -88.65 10.55
C LEU A 524 -30.85 -89.75 11.63
N ASN A 525 -30.03 -90.78 11.47
CA ASN A 525 -29.92 -91.89 12.42
C ASN A 525 -29.13 -91.50 13.70
N GLU A 526 -28.22 -90.55 13.59
CA GLU A 526 -27.37 -90.06 14.70
C GLU A 526 -28.07 -88.94 15.51
N MET A 527 -28.91 -88.12 14.85
CA MET A 527 -29.74 -87.09 15.47
C MET A 527 -30.83 -87.66 16.39
N SER A 528 -31.50 -88.75 15.99
CA SER A 528 -32.59 -89.34 16.79
C SER A 528 -32.11 -89.83 18.17
N ARG A 529 -30.86 -90.30 18.30
CA ARG A 529 -30.28 -90.82 19.55
C ARG A 529 -29.66 -89.76 20.47
N SER A 530 -29.37 -88.56 19.97
CA SER A 530 -28.67 -87.49 20.70
C SER A 530 -29.55 -86.31 21.12
N LEU A 531 -30.67 -86.07 20.42
CA LEU A 531 -31.51 -84.87 20.63
C LEU A 531 -32.38 -84.91 21.89
N VAL A 532 -32.88 -86.08 22.31
CA VAL A 532 -33.84 -86.19 23.43
C VAL A 532 -33.22 -85.79 24.79
N PRO A 533 -32.00 -86.23 25.16
CA PRO A 533 -31.36 -85.79 26.41
C PRO A 533 -30.97 -84.31 26.43
N GLU A 534 -30.60 -83.76 25.26
CA GLU A 534 -30.19 -82.36 25.10
C GLU A 534 -31.38 -81.39 25.26
N ILE A 535 -32.55 -81.78 24.76
CA ILE A 535 -33.82 -81.05 24.93
C ILE A 535 -34.24 -81.02 26.41
N GLU A 536 -34.11 -82.14 27.12
CA GLU A 536 -34.45 -82.23 28.55
C GLU A 536 -33.60 -81.26 29.40
N GLN A 537 -32.29 -81.22 29.14
CA GLN A 537 -31.35 -80.39 29.89
C GLN A 537 -31.60 -78.89 29.70
N ILE A 538 -31.83 -78.44 28.47
CA ILE A 538 -31.98 -77.00 28.19
C ILE A 538 -33.32 -76.47 28.71
N VAL A 539 -34.42 -77.22 28.57
CA VAL A 539 -35.74 -76.83 29.08
C VAL A 539 -35.69 -76.69 30.60
N GLN A 540 -35.16 -77.70 31.31
CA GLN A 540 -34.99 -77.66 32.76
C GLN A 540 -34.17 -76.45 33.23
N SER A 541 -33.08 -76.11 32.53
CA SER A 541 -32.20 -75.00 32.91
C SER A 541 -32.85 -73.62 32.75
N VAL A 542 -33.77 -73.46 31.80
CA VAL A 542 -34.40 -72.19 31.44
C VAL A 542 -35.71 -71.98 32.17
N THR A 543 -36.60 -72.98 32.19
CA THR A 543 -37.94 -72.90 32.76
C THR A 543 -37.99 -73.38 34.21
N GLY A 544 -36.99 -74.13 34.68
CA GLY A 544 -36.97 -74.76 36.00
C GLY A 544 -37.84 -76.02 36.09
N THR A 545 -38.42 -76.49 34.98
CA THR A 545 -39.33 -77.64 34.92
C THR A 545 -38.87 -78.67 33.88
N PRO A 546 -39.03 -79.99 34.14
CA PRO A 546 -38.60 -81.03 33.20
C PRO A 546 -39.40 -80.97 31.90
N ALA A 547 -38.80 -81.38 30.78
CA ALA A 547 -39.50 -81.38 29.49
C ALA A 547 -40.63 -82.42 29.44
N SER A 548 -40.59 -83.43 30.33
CA SER A 548 -41.65 -84.42 30.55
C SER A 548 -42.96 -83.87 31.14
N ASN A 549 -42.96 -82.65 31.69
CA ASN A 549 -44.15 -82.01 32.26
C ASN A 549 -45.00 -81.24 31.23
N PHE A 550 -44.57 -81.19 29.97
CA PHE A 550 -45.31 -80.57 28.87
C PHE A 550 -45.98 -81.66 28.00
N GLU A 551 -47.11 -81.35 27.34
CA GLU A 551 -47.84 -82.36 26.54
C GLU A 551 -47.03 -82.82 25.32
N THR A 552 -46.17 -81.94 24.80
CA THR A 552 -45.25 -82.26 23.72
C THR A 552 -43.88 -81.58 23.92
N ILE A 553 -42.83 -82.18 23.36
CA ILE A 553 -41.48 -81.59 23.34
C ILE A 553 -41.47 -80.23 22.61
N ASP A 554 -42.34 -80.02 21.61
CA ASP A 554 -42.43 -78.74 20.91
C ASP A 554 -43.02 -77.62 21.80
N GLU A 555 -43.95 -77.96 22.69
CA GLU A 555 -44.53 -77.03 23.65
C GLU A 555 -43.52 -76.63 24.73
N ALA A 556 -42.73 -77.60 25.23
CA ALA A 556 -41.64 -77.36 26.18
C ALA A 556 -40.60 -76.36 25.63
N LEU A 557 -40.16 -76.57 24.37
CA LEU A 557 -39.20 -75.69 23.69
C LEU A 557 -39.81 -74.31 23.40
N ALA A 558 -41.10 -74.22 23.05
CA ALA A 558 -41.80 -72.94 22.83
C ALA A 558 -41.95 -72.11 24.11
N GLY A 559 -42.15 -72.77 25.26
CA GLY A 559 -42.19 -72.13 26.58
C GLY A 559 -40.83 -71.56 26.98
N ALA A 560 -39.77 -72.36 26.83
CA ALA A 560 -38.39 -71.93 27.10
C ALA A 560 -37.96 -70.75 26.21
N GLU A 561 -38.31 -70.79 24.91
CA GLU A 561 -38.01 -69.73 23.95
C GLU A 561 -38.66 -68.39 24.32
N ARG A 562 -39.92 -68.38 24.76
CA ARG A 562 -40.60 -67.15 25.22
C ARG A 562 -39.90 -66.52 26.42
N LEU A 563 -39.56 -67.32 27.43
CA LEU A 563 -38.92 -66.82 28.65
C LEU A 563 -37.52 -66.26 28.39
N VAL A 564 -36.73 -66.91 27.53
CA VAL A 564 -35.42 -66.39 27.10
C VAL A 564 -35.58 -65.09 26.33
N ASN A 565 -36.56 -64.99 25.43
CA ASN A 565 -36.81 -63.76 24.67
C ASN A 565 -37.24 -62.58 25.57
N GLU A 566 -38.05 -62.82 26.60
CA GLU A 566 -38.43 -61.80 27.59
C GLU A 566 -37.21 -61.33 28.39
N ARG A 567 -36.39 -62.26 28.91
CA ARG A 567 -35.14 -61.94 29.62
C ARG A 567 -34.14 -61.20 28.72
N ASN A 568 -34.03 -61.59 27.45
CA ASN A 568 -33.14 -60.98 26.46
C ASN A 568 -33.56 -59.53 26.17
N ARG A 569 -34.86 -59.26 25.98
CA ARG A 569 -35.38 -57.89 25.80
C ARG A 569 -35.11 -56.99 27.01
N ALA A 570 -35.25 -57.52 28.22
CA ALA A 570 -34.95 -56.78 29.45
C ALA A 570 -33.46 -56.43 29.55
N ALA A 571 -32.57 -57.39 29.27
CA ALA A 571 -31.12 -57.15 29.27
C ALA A 571 -30.68 -56.19 28.13
N GLU A 572 -31.27 -56.28 26.94
CA GLU A 572 -31.05 -55.35 25.82
C GLU A 572 -31.45 -53.91 26.20
N ALA A 573 -32.57 -53.74 26.90
CA ALA A 573 -33.02 -52.42 27.35
C ALA A 573 -32.06 -51.77 28.35
N VAL A 574 -31.51 -52.55 29.30
CA VAL A 574 -30.51 -52.09 30.27
C VAL A 574 -29.20 -51.72 29.57
N LEU A 575 -28.70 -52.56 28.65
CA LEU A 575 -27.49 -52.26 27.87
C LEU A 575 -27.68 -50.99 27.01
N ALA A 576 -28.83 -50.84 26.36
CA ALA A 576 -29.14 -49.65 25.56
C ALA A 576 -29.28 -48.37 26.40
N ALA A 577 -29.75 -48.48 27.65
CA ALA A 577 -29.74 -47.36 28.59
C ALA A 577 -28.32 -47.00 29.06
N ARG A 578 -27.46 -48.01 29.31
CA ARG A 578 -26.06 -47.82 29.72
C ARG A 578 -25.22 -47.17 28.62
N VAL A 579 -25.37 -47.62 27.36
CA VAL A 579 -24.72 -47.00 26.20
C VAL A 579 -25.16 -45.54 26.01
N ARG A 580 -26.47 -45.26 26.17
CA ARG A 580 -26.98 -43.88 26.14
C ARG A 580 -26.41 -43.03 27.27
N ALA A 581 -26.33 -43.56 28.49
CA ALA A 581 -25.75 -42.86 29.64
C ALA A 581 -24.26 -42.53 29.41
N LEU A 582 -23.46 -43.48 28.92
CA LEU A 582 -22.04 -43.26 28.60
C LEU A 582 -21.87 -42.20 27.50
N SER A 583 -22.70 -42.23 26.46
CA SER A 583 -22.68 -41.23 25.38
C SER A 583 -23.04 -39.82 25.89
N GLU A 584 -24.09 -39.68 26.70
CA GLU A 584 -24.47 -38.39 27.28
C GLU A 584 -23.43 -37.90 28.30
N LEU A 585 -22.80 -38.79 29.05
CA LEU A 585 -21.70 -38.47 29.98
C LEU A 585 -20.48 -37.93 29.23
N ASP A 586 -20.11 -38.53 28.10
CA ASP A 586 -19.03 -38.04 27.23
C ASP A 586 -19.31 -36.64 26.70
N LEU A 587 -20.54 -36.40 26.23
CA LEU A 587 -20.93 -35.09 25.71
C LEU A 587 -21.02 -34.03 26.81
N TYR A 588 -21.52 -34.40 28.00
CA TYR A 588 -21.51 -33.54 29.18
C TYR A 588 -20.08 -33.17 29.60
N ALA A 589 -19.15 -34.12 29.60
CA ALA A 589 -17.74 -33.89 29.91
C ALA A 589 -17.09 -32.92 28.91
N LYS A 590 -17.38 -33.08 27.61
CA LYS A 590 -16.93 -32.17 26.55
C LYS A 590 -17.48 -30.75 26.75
N ASP A 591 -18.77 -30.61 27.03
CA ASP A 591 -19.38 -29.30 27.27
C ASP A 591 -18.75 -28.60 28.49
N ARG A 592 -18.48 -29.35 29.58
CA ARG A 592 -17.80 -28.83 30.77
C ARG A 592 -16.37 -28.35 30.46
N ALA A 593 -15.58 -29.14 29.73
CA ALA A 593 -14.24 -28.76 29.32
C ALA A 593 -14.25 -27.52 28.39
N GLN A 594 -15.19 -27.47 27.44
CA GLN A 594 -15.36 -26.35 26.52
C GLN A 594 -15.69 -25.05 27.26
N ILE A 595 -16.56 -25.10 28.29
CA ILE A 595 -16.89 -23.92 29.11
C ILE A 595 -15.64 -23.36 29.81
N GLU A 596 -14.79 -24.22 30.37
CA GLU A 596 -13.56 -23.77 31.04
C GLU A 596 -12.58 -23.12 30.05
N VAL A 597 -12.42 -23.69 28.85
CA VAL A 597 -11.62 -23.08 27.78
C VAL A 597 -12.16 -21.70 27.40
N LEU A 598 -13.47 -21.61 27.11
CA LEU A 598 -14.12 -20.34 26.73
C LEU A 598 -14.03 -19.28 27.84
N LYS A 599 -14.12 -19.67 29.12
CA LYS A 599 -13.92 -18.76 30.26
C LYS A 599 -12.48 -18.23 30.30
N GLY A 600 -11.49 -19.09 30.06
CA GLY A 600 -10.09 -18.67 29.94
C GLY A 600 -9.87 -17.67 28.80
N GLU A 601 -10.45 -17.93 27.63
CA GLU A 601 -10.41 -17.02 26.47
C GLU A 601 -11.11 -15.68 26.77
N LEU A 602 -12.25 -15.71 27.47
CA LEU A 602 -12.98 -14.51 27.86
C LEU A 602 -12.15 -13.63 28.79
N GLU A 603 -11.49 -14.20 29.81
CA GLU A 603 -10.65 -13.43 30.73
C GLU A 603 -9.40 -12.87 30.03
N ALA A 604 -8.77 -13.63 29.12
CA ALA A 604 -7.68 -13.13 28.30
C ALA A 604 -8.13 -11.94 27.42
N THR A 605 -9.31 -12.04 26.81
CA THR A 605 -9.90 -10.98 25.97
C THR A 605 -10.23 -9.74 26.78
N LYS A 606 -10.84 -9.90 27.97
CA LYS A 606 -11.11 -8.79 28.90
C LYS A 606 -9.83 -8.06 29.32
N LYS A 607 -8.75 -8.81 29.64
CA LYS A 607 -7.46 -8.22 30.01
C LYS A 607 -6.85 -7.40 28.86
N ARG A 608 -6.96 -7.89 27.62
CA ARG A 608 -6.53 -7.15 26.42
C ARG A 608 -7.37 -5.90 26.19
N LEU A 609 -8.70 -6.01 26.31
CA LEU A 609 -9.62 -4.88 26.17
C LEU A 609 -9.31 -3.78 27.19
N ALA A 610 -9.08 -4.14 28.46
CA ALA A 610 -8.72 -3.18 29.51
C ALA A 610 -7.38 -2.47 29.25
N ALA A 611 -6.42 -3.11 28.57
CA ALA A 611 -5.18 -2.45 28.15
C ALA A 611 -5.44 -1.43 27.02
N VAL A 612 -6.26 -1.81 26.04
CA VAL A 612 -6.65 -0.93 24.92
C VAL A 612 -7.47 0.27 25.40
N GLU A 613 -8.38 0.07 26.36
CA GLU A 613 -9.18 1.15 26.94
C GLU A 613 -8.33 2.14 27.72
N ARG A 614 -7.33 1.68 28.47
CA ARG A 614 -6.35 2.57 29.13
C ARG A 614 -5.58 3.41 28.13
N ALA A 615 -5.06 2.78 27.07
CA ALA A 615 -4.35 3.50 26.01
C ALA A 615 -5.25 4.54 25.30
N ALA A 616 -6.54 4.23 25.11
CA ALA A 616 -7.48 5.18 24.52
C ALA A 616 -7.70 6.41 25.42
N VAL A 617 -7.77 6.24 26.74
CA VAL A 617 -7.90 7.34 27.70
C VAL A 617 -6.65 8.22 27.70
N GLU A 618 -5.45 7.64 27.64
CA GLU A 618 -4.19 8.38 27.52
C GLU A 618 -4.17 9.26 26.26
N VAL A 619 -4.56 8.69 25.11
CA VAL A 619 -4.65 9.44 23.84
C VAL A 619 -5.65 10.61 23.92
N ASP A 620 -6.82 10.40 24.52
CA ASP A 620 -7.80 11.48 24.71
C ASP A 620 -7.25 12.57 25.63
N THR A 621 -6.44 12.22 26.62
CA THR A 621 -5.77 13.17 27.51
C THR A 621 -4.74 14.01 26.76
N ASP A 622 -3.87 13.38 25.96
CA ASP A 622 -2.89 14.07 25.12
C ASP A 622 -3.56 15.00 24.10
N ARG A 623 -4.68 14.57 23.55
CA ARG A 623 -5.50 15.38 22.64
C ARG A 623 -6.04 16.63 23.34
N GLU A 624 -6.50 16.53 24.59
CA GLU A 624 -6.92 17.70 25.37
C GLU A 624 -5.75 18.65 25.67
N TYR A 625 -4.55 18.13 25.94
CA TYR A 625 -3.36 18.97 26.08
C TYR A 625 -3.01 19.70 24.78
N ALA A 626 -3.05 19.01 23.64
CA ALA A 626 -2.81 19.61 22.33
C ALA A 626 -3.81 20.76 22.04
N LYS A 627 -5.10 20.58 22.34
CA LYS A 627 -6.11 21.65 22.21
C LYS A 627 -5.79 22.85 23.09
N LYS A 628 -5.37 22.63 24.34
CA LYS A 628 -5.00 23.71 25.27
C LYS A 628 -3.80 24.52 24.76
N VAL A 629 -2.77 23.83 24.26
CA VAL A 629 -1.57 24.47 23.67
C VAL A 629 -1.95 25.27 22.43
N SER A 630 -2.71 24.68 21.51
CA SER A 630 -3.20 25.37 20.31
C SER A 630 -4.01 26.62 20.66
N GLY A 631 -4.94 26.53 21.62
CA GLY A 631 -5.74 27.67 22.05
C GLY A 631 -4.92 28.75 22.75
N ALA A 632 -3.88 28.38 23.51
CA ALA A 632 -2.96 29.35 24.11
C ALA A 632 -2.12 30.07 23.05
N ALA A 633 -1.57 29.33 22.08
CA ALA A 633 -0.82 29.90 20.96
C ALA A 633 -1.68 30.86 20.12
N GLY A 634 -2.93 30.49 19.83
CA GLY A 634 -3.89 31.35 19.12
C GLY A 634 -4.17 32.67 19.84
N ARG A 635 -4.39 32.63 21.17
CA ARG A 635 -4.59 33.85 21.97
C ARG A 635 -3.37 34.77 21.98
N VAL A 636 -2.17 34.20 22.12
CA VAL A 636 -0.92 34.97 22.07
C VAL A 636 -0.73 35.59 20.69
N ARG A 637 -0.98 34.82 19.62
CA ARG A 637 -0.93 35.29 18.23
C ARG A 637 -1.86 36.49 18.02
N ALA A 638 -3.14 36.35 18.37
CA ALA A 638 -4.14 37.41 18.23
C ALA A 638 -3.75 38.67 19.02
N GLY A 639 -3.21 38.52 20.23
CA GLY A 639 -2.70 39.62 21.04
C GLY A 639 -1.55 40.40 20.38
N ILE A 640 -0.59 39.69 19.78
CA ILE A 640 0.56 40.31 19.09
C ILE A 640 0.10 41.09 17.86
N VAL A 641 -0.73 40.47 17.01
CA VAL A 641 -1.30 41.10 15.80
C VAL A 641 -2.04 42.39 16.17
N LYS A 642 -2.97 42.31 17.12
CA LYS A 642 -3.78 43.46 17.53
C LYS A 642 -2.95 44.61 18.09
N LYS A 643 -1.88 44.32 18.83
CA LYS A 643 -1.01 45.33 19.45
C LYS A 643 -0.13 46.07 18.42
N VAL A 644 0.55 45.35 17.54
CA VAL A 644 1.53 46.00 16.65
C VAL A 644 0.86 46.76 15.50
N PHE A 645 -0.21 46.22 14.93
CA PHE A 645 -0.96 46.89 13.86
C PHE A 645 -1.68 48.15 14.35
N ASN A 646 -2.38 48.10 15.50
CA ASN A 646 -3.15 49.26 15.97
C ASN A 646 -2.28 50.33 16.63
N THR A 647 -1.26 49.94 17.39
CA THR A 647 -0.59 50.87 18.32
C THR A 647 0.75 51.39 17.80
N SER A 648 1.45 50.65 16.93
CA SER A 648 2.77 51.04 16.42
C SER A 648 2.73 51.39 14.93
N LEU A 649 2.38 50.44 14.05
CA LEU A 649 2.60 50.61 12.62
C LEU A 649 1.60 51.57 11.96
N ASN A 650 0.28 51.34 12.09
CA ASN A 650 -0.72 52.24 11.51
C ASN A 650 -0.64 53.65 12.09
N LYS A 651 -0.29 53.77 13.38
CA LYS A 651 -0.10 55.07 14.02
C LYS A 651 1.08 55.82 13.41
N VAL A 652 2.27 55.20 13.37
CA VAL A 652 3.47 55.83 12.81
C VAL A 652 3.28 56.14 11.33
N TRP A 653 2.70 55.24 10.55
CA TRP A 653 2.46 55.48 9.13
C TRP A 653 1.51 56.65 8.89
N ARG A 654 0.38 56.68 9.61
CA ARG A 654 -0.58 57.78 9.56
C ARG A 654 0.05 59.11 9.95
N ASP A 655 0.79 59.14 11.05
CA ASP A 655 1.43 60.35 11.58
C ASP A 655 2.47 60.90 10.59
N LEU A 656 3.27 60.02 9.96
CA LEU A 656 4.24 60.40 8.93
C LEU A 656 3.54 60.90 7.65
N PHE A 657 2.49 60.21 7.20
CA PHE A 657 1.75 60.59 6.00
C PHE A 657 1.09 61.96 6.14
N VAL A 658 0.37 62.20 7.25
CA VAL A 658 -0.28 63.48 7.52
C VAL A 658 0.74 64.62 7.64
N ARG A 659 1.95 64.33 8.14
CA ARG A 659 3.03 65.32 8.20
C ARG A 659 3.59 65.68 6.83
N LEU A 660 3.76 64.70 5.93
CA LEU A 660 4.32 64.94 4.61
C LEU A 660 3.28 65.46 3.61
N ALA A 661 2.01 65.03 3.70
CA ALA A 661 0.92 65.46 2.82
C ALA A 661 -0.25 66.07 3.65
N PRO A 662 -0.05 67.25 4.26
CA PRO A 662 -1.01 67.83 5.20
C PRO A 662 -2.33 68.31 4.57
N SER A 663 -2.37 68.50 3.25
CA SER A 663 -3.56 68.90 2.49
C SER A 663 -4.43 67.72 2.04
N GLU A 664 -3.94 66.49 2.13
CA GLU A 664 -4.64 65.29 1.66
C GLU A 664 -5.76 64.85 2.62
N GLN A 665 -6.94 64.55 2.08
CA GLN A 665 -8.13 64.15 2.83
C GLN A 665 -8.19 62.64 3.08
N PHE A 666 -7.58 61.83 2.21
CA PHE A 666 -7.55 60.37 2.34
C PHE A 666 -6.22 59.89 2.92
N VAL A 667 -6.26 59.22 4.07
CA VAL A 667 -5.06 58.79 4.79
C VAL A 667 -4.94 57.27 4.72
N PRO A 668 -3.83 56.71 4.25
CA PRO A 668 -3.68 55.26 4.10
C PRO A 668 -3.53 54.55 5.45
N GLN A 669 -4.08 53.34 5.55
CA GLN A 669 -3.96 52.46 6.71
C GLN A 669 -4.12 50.98 6.33
N PHE A 670 -3.66 50.08 7.21
CA PHE A 670 -3.95 48.65 7.12
C PHE A 670 -5.26 48.29 7.81
N GLN A 671 -6.14 47.56 7.11
CA GLN A 671 -7.31 46.91 7.66
C GLN A 671 -6.90 45.64 8.41
N LEU A 672 -7.45 45.44 9.61
CA LEU A 672 -7.28 44.20 10.37
C LEU A 672 -8.40 43.21 10.04
N PRO A 673 -8.11 41.90 9.94
CA PRO A 673 -9.15 40.88 9.96
C PRO A 673 -9.90 40.97 11.29
N THR A 674 -11.23 40.98 11.22
CA THR A 674 -12.12 41.00 12.40
C THR A 674 -12.24 39.64 13.09
N GLU A 675 -11.73 38.56 12.49
CA GLU A 675 -11.85 37.21 13.04
C GLU A 675 -10.61 36.80 13.84
N ASP A 676 -10.80 36.45 15.12
CA ASP A 676 -9.76 35.98 16.03
C ASP A 676 -9.09 34.66 15.56
N ASP A 677 -9.74 33.91 14.66
CA ASP A 677 -9.33 32.58 14.18
C ASP A 677 -8.84 32.58 12.73
N GLY A 678 -8.94 33.71 12.02
CA GLY A 678 -8.61 33.83 10.60
C GLY A 678 -7.11 33.94 10.33
N LYS A 679 -6.68 33.57 9.11
CA LYS A 679 -5.36 33.92 8.60
C LYS A 679 -5.24 35.45 8.57
N VAL A 680 -4.18 35.99 9.18
CA VAL A 680 -3.89 37.42 9.09
C VAL A 680 -3.68 37.76 7.63
N GLU A 681 -4.54 38.59 7.05
CA GLU A 681 -4.39 39.15 5.71
C GLU A 681 -4.40 40.68 5.86
N ALA A 682 -3.29 41.32 5.50
CA ALA A 682 -3.17 42.77 5.57
C ALA A 682 -3.75 43.38 4.29
N VAL A 683 -4.87 44.09 4.40
CA VAL A 683 -5.51 44.79 3.27
C VAL A 683 -5.26 46.29 3.39
N LEU A 684 -4.89 46.92 2.28
CA LEU A 684 -4.67 48.37 2.20
C LEU A 684 -5.98 49.11 1.94
N GLU A 685 -6.28 50.09 2.79
CA GLU A 685 -7.44 50.98 2.62
C GLU A 685 -7.06 52.43 2.91
N THR A 686 -7.93 53.37 2.51
CA THR A 686 -7.79 54.77 2.89
C THR A 686 -8.90 55.19 3.83
N LEU A 687 -8.59 56.04 4.80
CA LEU A 687 -9.56 56.63 5.71
C LEU A 687 -9.69 58.11 5.38
N HIS A 688 -10.89 58.55 5.03
CA HIS A 688 -11.17 59.98 4.93
C HIS A 688 -11.05 60.61 6.32
N ARG A 689 -10.55 61.85 6.43
CA ARG A 689 -10.40 62.56 7.73
C ARG A 689 -11.67 62.64 8.58
N SER A 690 -12.84 62.48 7.97
CA SER A 690 -14.13 62.35 8.68
C SER A 690 -14.37 60.98 9.34
N GLY A 691 -13.41 60.05 9.25
CA GLY A 691 -13.49 58.69 9.80
C GLY A 691 -14.16 57.66 8.88
N LYS A 692 -14.43 57.98 7.61
CA LYS A 692 -15.09 57.06 6.67
C LYS A 692 -14.06 56.32 5.81
N THR A 693 -14.12 54.99 5.80
CA THR A 693 -13.29 54.16 4.93
C THR A 693 -13.63 54.43 3.46
N SER A 694 -12.58 54.60 2.67
CA SER A 694 -12.58 54.84 1.23
C SER A 694 -11.63 53.82 0.59
N GLY A 695 -11.71 53.63 -0.73
CA GLY A 695 -11.04 52.55 -1.46
C GLY A 695 -9.51 52.46 -1.30
N THR A 696 -8.87 51.62 -2.11
CA THR A 696 -7.43 51.41 -2.03
C THR A 696 -6.64 52.71 -2.28
N PRO A 697 -5.44 52.88 -1.71
CA PRO A 697 -4.62 54.07 -1.91
C PRO A 697 -4.38 54.42 -3.39
N GLY A 698 -4.17 53.42 -4.25
CA GLY A 698 -3.98 53.62 -5.69
C GLY A 698 -5.20 54.18 -6.41
N ALA A 699 -6.42 54.02 -5.86
CA ALA A 699 -7.65 54.55 -6.43
C ALA A 699 -8.03 55.95 -5.88
N MET A 700 -7.49 56.34 -4.73
CA MET A 700 -7.91 57.53 -3.98
C MET A 700 -6.84 58.64 -3.93
N LEU A 701 -5.56 58.31 -4.11
CA LEU A 701 -4.44 59.27 -4.03
C LEU A 701 -3.93 59.67 -5.41
N SER A 702 -3.44 60.90 -5.53
CA SER A 702 -2.68 61.36 -6.72
C SER A 702 -1.31 60.67 -6.79
N GLN A 703 -0.65 60.69 -7.95
CA GLN A 703 0.67 60.04 -8.11
C GLN A 703 1.73 60.56 -7.11
N GLY A 704 1.74 61.87 -6.84
CA GLY A 704 2.65 62.46 -5.85
C GLY A 704 2.33 62.00 -4.42
N ASN A 705 1.04 61.93 -4.05
CA ASN A 705 0.61 61.47 -2.73
C ASN A 705 0.74 59.95 -2.57
N LEU A 706 0.65 59.19 -3.66
CA LEU A 706 0.91 57.76 -3.69
C LEU A 706 2.39 57.46 -3.41
N ASN A 707 3.31 58.21 -4.04
CA ASN A 707 4.74 58.15 -3.74
C ASN A 707 5.02 58.54 -2.27
N THR A 708 4.36 59.59 -1.76
CA THR A 708 4.44 59.96 -0.34
C THR A 708 3.92 58.86 0.59
N ALA A 709 2.83 58.17 0.22
CA ALA A 709 2.30 57.04 0.98
C ALA A 709 3.28 55.86 1.01
N ALA A 710 3.93 55.56 -0.12
CA ALA A 710 4.94 54.52 -0.22
C ALA A 710 6.19 54.85 0.61
N LEU A 711 6.69 56.09 0.52
CA LEU A 711 7.83 56.57 1.30
C LEU A 711 7.55 56.53 2.81
N THR A 712 6.39 57.03 3.23
CA THR A 712 6.02 57.04 4.65
C THR A 712 5.72 55.64 5.18
N LEU A 713 5.26 54.70 4.33
CA LEU A 713 5.14 53.29 4.70
C LEU A 713 6.53 52.67 4.94
N PHE A 714 7.47 52.88 4.02
CA PHE A 714 8.85 52.39 4.17
C PHE A 714 9.50 52.93 5.46
N LEU A 715 9.34 54.22 5.73
CA LEU A 715 9.84 54.84 6.95
C LEU A 715 9.11 54.31 8.21
N ALA A 716 7.79 54.11 8.14
CA ALA A 716 7.05 53.53 9.27
C ALA A 716 7.50 52.10 9.58
N LEU A 717 7.82 51.31 8.56
CA LEU A 717 8.39 49.96 8.71
C LEU A 717 9.81 50.01 9.31
N HIS A 718 10.65 50.96 8.88
CA HIS A 718 11.97 51.19 9.47
C HIS A 718 11.89 51.58 10.96
N LEU A 719 10.84 52.30 11.36
CA LEU A 719 10.65 52.84 12.72
C LEU A 719 9.86 51.93 13.66
N SER A 720 9.03 51.04 13.13
CA SER A 720 8.13 50.18 13.94
C SER A 720 8.84 49.01 14.65
N VAL A 721 10.13 48.80 14.36
CA VAL A 721 10.94 47.71 14.90
C VAL A 721 12.23 48.30 15.48
N PRO A 722 12.79 47.71 16.56
CA PRO A 722 14.13 48.05 17.00
C PRO A 722 15.15 47.96 15.86
N SER A 723 15.94 49.02 15.67
CA SER A 723 16.94 49.04 14.59
C SER A 723 18.09 48.10 14.88
N ARG A 724 18.45 47.31 13.85
CA ARG A 724 19.65 46.48 13.83
C ARG A 724 20.88 47.26 13.37
N PHE A 725 20.69 48.17 12.41
CA PHE A 725 21.72 49.04 11.83
C PHE A 725 21.30 50.51 11.94
N PRO A 726 22.24 51.45 12.11
CA PRO A 726 21.92 52.87 12.13
C PRO A 726 21.71 53.45 10.72
N TRP A 727 21.85 52.67 9.65
CA TRP A 727 21.88 53.16 8.28
C TRP A 727 20.48 53.30 7.65
N LEU A 728 20.28 54.39 6.92
CA LEU A 728 19.13 54.64 6.05
C LEU A 728 19.63 55.20 4.71
N VAL A 729 19.39 54.47 3.64
CA VAL A 729 19.85 54.79 2.29
C VAL A 729 18.64 55.02 1.40
N LEU A 730 18.56 56.19 0.78
CA LEU A 730 17.42 56.62 -0.05
C LEU A 730 17.92 57.01 -1.44
N ASP A 731 17.50 56.29 -2.46
CA ASP A 731 17.87 56.56 -3.86
C ASP A 731 16.77 57.38 -4.54
N ASP A 732 17.00 58.68 -4.66
CA ASP A 732 16.08 59.64 -5.29
C ASP A 732 14.64 59.56 -4.74
N PRO A 733 14.46 59.73 -3.41
CA PRO A 733 13.18 59.52 -2.74
C PRO A 733 12.11 60.58 -3.08
N ILE A 734 12.53 61.71 -3.65
CA ILE A 734 11.65 62.81 -4.04
C ILE A 734 11.39 62.72 -5.53
N GLN A 735 10.19 62.25 -5.89
CA GLN A 735 9.69 62.22 -7.27
C GLN A 735 8.29 62.81 -7.30
N SER A 736 8.08 63.84 -8.13
CA SER A 736 6.78 64.47 -8.32
C SER A 736 6.14 65.00 -7.01
N MET A 737 6.96 65.62 -6.15
CA MET A 737 6.54 66.29 -4.91
C MET A 737 6.64 67.81 -5.06
N ASP A 738 5.82 68.56 -4.31
CA ASP A 738 5.89 70.02 -4.28
C ASP A 738 6.91 70.55 -3.25
N ASP A 739 7.17 71.86 -3.26
CA ASP A 739 8.12 72.50 -2.35
C ASP A 739 7.76 72.32 -0.87
N VAL A 740 6.46 72.20 -0.56
CA VAL A 740 5.97 72.01 0.81
C VAL A 740 6.32 70.60 1.29
N HIS A 741 6.08 69.58 0.48
CA HIS A 741 6.45 68.20 0.73
C HIS A 741 7.98 68.06 0.89
N ILE A 742 8.77 68.75 0.04
CA ILE A 742 10.23 68.78 0.12
C ILE A 742 10.72 69.34 1.46
N ALA A 743 10.16 70.47 1.92
CA ALA A 743 10.54 71.07 3.19
C ALA A 743 10.18 70.17 4.39
N GLN A 744 8.99 69.55 4.39
CA GLN A 744 8.59 68.61 5.44
C GLN A 744 9.46 67.35 5.45
N PHE A 745 9.85 66.87 4.27
CA PHE A 745 10.75 65.73 4.13
C PHE A 745 12.15 66.06 4.66
N ALA A 746 12.72 67.23 4.32
CA ALA A 746 13.99 67.69 4.86
C ALA A 746 13.95 67.76 6.40
N ALA A 747 12.87 68.30 6.97
CA ALA A 747 12.67 68.33 8.42
C ALA A 747 12.60 66.92 9.03
N LEU A 748 11.97 65.95 8.35
CA LEU A 748 11.93 64.55 8.79
C LEU A 748 13.31 63.90 8.73
N LEU A 749 14.06 64.07 7.64
CA LEU A 749 15.42 63.57 7.50
C LEU A 749 16.33 64.10 8.62
N ARG A 750 16.19 65.39 8.96
CA ARG A 750 16.89 65.99 10.10
C ARG A 750 16.53 65.33 11.42
N THR A 751 15.25 65.04 11.66
CA THR A 751 14.82 64.30 12.87
C THR A 751 15.39 62.88 12.91
N LEU A 752 15.42 62.17 11.79
CA LEU A 752 15.97 60.81 11.72
C LEU A 752 17.48 60.79 11.96
N ALA A 753 18.22 61.70 11.32
CA ALA A 753 19.68 61.78 11.45
C ALA A 753 20.09 62.24 12.86
N LYS A 754 19.57 63.38 13.32
CA LYS A 754 20.02 64.05 14.55
C LYS A 754 19.28 63.54 15.80
N GLY A 755 17.97 63.34 15.70
CA GLY A 755 17.13 62.92 16.83
C GLY A 755 17.15 61.43 17.11
N MET A 756 17.33 60.59 16.06
CA MET A 756 17.30 59.13 16.18
C MET A 756 18.66 58.46 15.92
N GLY A 757 19.72 59.27 15.71
CA GLY A 757 21.09 58.78 15.53
C GLY A 757 21.29 57.93 14.27
N ARG A 758 20.50 58.17 13.21
CA ARG A 758 20.64 57.45 11.94
C ARG A 758 21.77 58.03 11.09
N GLN A 759 22.54 57.17 10.45
CA GLN A 759 23.39 57.56 9.33
C GLN A 759 22.54 57.57 8.07
N LEU A 760 22.39 58.74 7.47
CA LEU A 760 21.56 58.96 6.31
C LEU A 760 22.42 59.08 5.04
N ILE A 761 22.09 58.32 3.99
CA ILE A 761 22.71 58.44 2.67
C ILE A 761 21.59 58.71 1.66
N VAL A 762 21.55 59.91 1.06
CA VAL A 762 20.50 60.29 0.10
C VAL A 762 21.11 60.64 -1.25
N ALA A 763 20.68 59.98 -2.32
CA ALA A 763 20.97 60.42 -3.67
C ALA A 763 19.86 61.32 -4.20
N VAL A 764 20.24 62.42 -4.88
CA VAL A 764 19.32 63.42 -5.41
C VAL A 764 19.74 63.81 -6.83
N HIS A 765 18.80 63.80 -7.78
CA HIS A 765 19.10 64.18 -9.16
C HIS A 765 19.02 65.70 -9.43
N GLU A 766 18.10 66.41 -8.77
CA GLU A 766 17.88 67.84 -8.99
C GLU A 766 18.88 68.69 -8.21
N ARG A 767 19.50 69.68 -8.89
CA ARG A 767 20.53 70.52 -8.27
C ARG A 767 19.95 71.43 -7.18
N ALA A 768 18.82 72.07 -7.45
CA ALA A 768 18.16 72.97 -6.48
C ALA A 768 17.81 72.24 -5.18
N LEU A 769 17.30 71.02 -5.28
CA LEU A 769 16.99 70.17 -4.12
C LEU A 769 18.25 69.74 -3.37
N PHE A 770 19.33 69.39 -4.07
CA PHE A 770 20.61 69.04 -3.44
C PHE A 770 21.20 70.21 -2.65
N ASP A 771 21.21 71.42 -3.23
CA ASP A 771 21.71 72.61 -2.55
C ASP A 771 20.82 72.96 -1.34
N TYR A 772 19.49 72.85 -1.49
CA TYR A 772 18.54 73.04 -0.39
C TYR A 772 18.76 72.04 0.76
N LEU A 773 18.86 70.74 0.46
CA LEU A 773 19.11 69.71 1.47
C LEU A 773 20.49 69.85 2.12
N SER A 774 21.50 70.28 1.36
CA SER A 774 22.84 70.54 1.90
C SER A 774 22.83 71.66 2.95
N LEU A 775 21.99 72.69 2.73
CA LEU A 775 21.78 73.77 3.69
C LEU A 775 20.96 73.32 4.90
N GLU A 776 19.81 72.68 4.69
CA GLU A 776 18.90 72.25 5.77
C GLU A 776 19.46 71.15 6.68
N LEU A 777 20.28 70.25 6.11
CA LEU A 777 20.90 69.15 6.83
C LEU A 777 22.33 69.48 7.30
N SER A 778 22.76 70.72 7.13
CA SER A 778 24.07 71.19 7.58
C SER A 778 24.28 70.93 9.09
N PRO A 779 25.54 70.73 9.52
CA PRO A 779 25.85 70.53 10.93
C PRO A 779 25.45 71.73 11.78
N SER A 780 24.63 71.51 12.81
CA SER A 780 24.14 72.59 13.68
C SER A 780 24.56 72.40 15.14
N PHE A 781 24.96 71.18 15.52
CA PHE A 781 25.39 70.83 16.88
C PHE A 781 26.73 70.09 16.86
N PRO A 782 27.51 70.14 17.96
CA PRO A 782 28.73 69.33 18.10
C PRO A 782 28.48 67.84 17.83
N GLY A 783 29.26 67.25 16.92
CA GLY A 783 29.13 65.86 16.49
C GLY A 783 28.26 65.63 15.24
N ASP A 784 27.55 66.67 14.77
CA ASP A 784 26.93 66.65 13.44
C ASP A 784 28.01 66.76 12.35
N SER A 785 27.81 66.05 11.24
CA SER A 785 28.72 66.05 10.10
C SER A 785 27.92 65.77 8.83
N LEU A 786 28.22 66.49 7.76
CA LEU A 786 27.63 66.28 6.44
C LEU A 786 28.72 66.12 5.39
N ILE A 787 28.59 65.13 4.51
CA ILE A 787 29.42 64.99 3.31
C ILE A 787 28.51 65.14 2.10
N ALA A 788 28.79 66.15 1.28
CA ALA A 788 28.15 66.35 -0.01
C ALA A 788 29.07 65.82 -1.11
N VAL A 789 28.64 64.87 -1.93
CA VAL A 789 29.44 64.26 -3.00
C VAL A 789 28.81 64.57 -4.34
N GLU A 790 29.54 65.24 -5.21
CA GLU A 790 29.12 65.49 -6.59
C GLU A 790 29.77 64.49 -7.55
N ILE A 791 28.93 63.77 -8.30
CA ILE A 791 29.35 62.80 -9.30
C ILE A 791 29.29 63.47 -10.68
N THR A 792 30.47 63.59 -11.30
CA THR A 792 30.64 64.21 -12.62
C THR A 792 31.46 63.30 -13.55
N ARG A 793 31.52 63.63 -14.84
CA ARG A 793 32.41 62.97 -15.80
C ARG A 793 33.51 63.93 -16.23
N ASN A 794 34.75 63.45 -16.25
CA ASN A 794 35.86 64.20 -16.82
C ASN A 794 35.85 64.09 -18.37
N PHE A 795 36.76 64.81 -19.03
CA PHE A 795 36.89 64.81 -20.49
C PHE A 795 37.19 63.42 -21.09
N ASP A 796 37.84 62.54 -20.33
CA ASP A 796 38.15 61.15 -20.74
C ASP A 796 36.96 60.19 -20.56
N GLY A 797 35.81 60.69 -20.07
CA GLY A 797 34.61 59.90 -19.79
C GLY A 797 34.67 59.09 -18.49
N ASN A 798 35.75 59.21 -17.72
CA ASN A 798 35.87 58.62 -16.37
C ASN A 798 34.98 59.40 -15.39
N VAL A 799 34.39 58.66 -14.45
CA VAL A 799 33.56 59.26 -13.41
C VAL A 799 34.44 59.75 -12.27
N VAL A 800 34.16 60.95 -11.77
CA VAL A 800 34.87 61.58 -10.65
C VAL A 800 33.84 61.92 -9.58
N ALA A 801 34.14 61.53 -8.33
CA ALA A 801 33.39 61.95 -7.15
C ALA A 801 34.15 63.08 -6.45
N THR A 802 33.52 64.24 -6.31
CA THR A 802 34.10 65.42 -5.63
C THR A 802 33.41 65.60 -4.28
N PRO A 803 34.02 65.18 -3.16
CA PRO A 803 33.43 65.33 -1.84
C PRO A 803 33.70 66.72 -1.24
N ALA A 804 32.70 67.29 -0.59
CA ALA A 804 32.77 68.45 0.27
C ALA A 804 32.30 68.07 1.67
N SER A 805 33.17 68.20 2.67
CA SER A 805 32.88 67.88 4.06
C SER A 805 32.50 69.13 4.84
N PHE A 806 31.41 69.05 5.58
CA PHE A 806 30.93 70.08 6.50
C PHE A 806 30.94 69.49 7.91
N ALA A 807 31.57 70.18 8.84
CA ALA A 807 31.57 69.86 10.26
C ALA A 807 30.98 71.04 11.04
N TYR A 808 30.51 70.77 12.25
CA TYR A 808 30.10 71.85 13.15
C TYR A 808 31.29 72.73 13.51
N HIS A 809 31.13 74.04 13.33
CA HIS A 809 32.04 75.06 13.82
C HIS A 809 31.27 75.98 14.77
N GLU A 810 31.85 76.30 15.93
CA GLU A 810 31.31 77.35 16.79
C GLU A 810 31.41 78.69 16.05
N ASP A 811 30.26 79.32 15.83
CA ASP A 811 30.18 80.59 15.11
C ASP A 811 30.72 81.70 16.02
N HIS A 812 32.02 81.99 15.91
CA HIS A 812 32.62 83.16 16.54
C HIS A 812 32.26 84.37 15.69
N LEU A 813 31.15 85.03 16.02
CA LEU A 813 30.86 86.38 15.54
C LEU A 813 32.08 87.28 15.80
N VAL A 814 32.84 87.57 14.74
CA VAL A 814 33.85 88.62 14.72
C VAL A 814 33.09 89.94 14.75
N ALA A 815 33.02 90.56 15.92
CA ALA A 815 32.72 91.97 16.03
C ALA A 815 33.88 92.76 15.39
N ALA A 816 33.63 93.32 14.21
CA ALA A 816 34.42 94.38 13.60
C ALA A 816 33.50 95.55 13.29
#